data_AF-Q5ZT43-F1
#
_entry.id   AF-Q5ZT43-F1
#
_cell.length_a   1.000
_cell.length_b   1.000
_cell.length_c   1.000
_cell.angle_alpha   90.00
_cell.angle_beta   90.00
_cell.angle_gamma   90.00
#
_symmetry.space_group_name_H-M   'P 1'
#
loop_
_entity.id
_entity.type
_entity.pdbx_description
1 polymer ?
#
loop_
_entity_poly.entity_id
_entity_poly.type
_entity_poly.pdbx_seq_one_letter_code
_entity_poly.pdbx_strand_id
1 'polypeptide(L)'
;MPRVYNLKDIYLGAPSFSGHEVYLDAVYYPSDSSEKNFRVIYKKNKFGNANLSRMEVAFSQLARLFLDNGLTSFQKMVVNDANKVQGLIVEHLNYVIENKEGLKQPFYTLNAPRNGCDYTEKRVTSSNEIPFYFLDKLPQGFFNQLLAAEKNNKLSIDYASLASILATSYTLEEDDLHKGNFGFYLVKKQGKPRVVFFKIDHDLMFVDSIMSFTTRRFCHLFDGCDAFDITEEDLLKFPNLKYSANGYWPTKTSIFYKPWDNKDYRTYAEIQAFADLSHVEEFNKAKWRSFYKHILISQSQMEATLKACFDENNSSDRAHISLVIQAMLARQARLKAMLFSLKDFRDFILSQNGKERDLLCHEILNNLPEEERKSFENEIRQSLDYSHNLCCSGLFEDGDTPLHIAIKSGDYRYDETIGMYGQFINTKNSSGKTPLDIALQMAGQSKVHPADVRKDYRFIMKHLLANGANQTKQFEEFDKIENIRSYQFHTPYLNKAIKAKTYHELKEVLRDIGEDHQYCLKFKKMLAVECISEFIKANQDNLSLRGILLKLKKEVDGKGTKSENAALMYIRQLRSRLWIVRQIRGLYGWSTTQGEIDYMIDKELARLDTKDLKRLSLFDSRDSSTLDNVFLDISLSKNKI
;
A
#
# COMPACT_ATOMS: atom_id res chain seq x y z
N MET A 1 -19.98 13.73 -8.27
CA MET A 1 -19.94 12.37 -8.86
C MET A 1 -20.28 11.32 -7.80
N PRO A 2 -21.20 10.37 -8.07
CA PRO A 2 -21.65 9.36 -7.10
C PRO A 2 -20.52 8.42 -6.66
N ARG A 3 -20.54 7.88 -5.43
CA ARG A 3 -19.48 6.99 -4.88
C ARG A 3 -19.26 5.73 -5.74
N VAL A 4 -20.34 5.19 -6.27
CA VAL A 4 -20.40 4.03 -7.18
C VAL A 4 -21.37 4.32 -8.32
N TYR A 5 -21.19 3.63 -9.45
CA TYR A 5 -22.08 3.71 -10.60
C TYR A 5 -22.90 2.43 -10.74
N ASN A 6 -24.13 2.53 -11.25
CA ASN A 6 -24.94 1.36 -11.58
C ASN A 6 -24.75 0.98 -13.05
N LEU A 7 -24.59 -0.31 -13.34
CA LEU A 7 -24.39 -0.83 -14.69
C LEU A 7 -25.55 -0.48 -15.64
N LYS A 8 -26.78 -0.40 -15.13
CA LYS A 8 -27.96 -0.08 -15.94
C LYS A 8 -27.94 1.33 -16.54
N ASP A 9 -27.16 2.22 -15.91
CA ASP A 9 -27.00 3.61 -16.31
C ASP A 9 -25.84 3.80 -17.31
N ILE A 10 -25.24 2.70 -17.78
CA ILE A 10 -24.09 2.72 -18.69
C ILE A 10 -24.47 2.02 -20.00
N TYR A 11 -24.49 2.78 -21.10
CA TYR A 11 -24.51 2.19 -22.44
C TYR A 11 -23.10 1.70 -22.78
N LEU A 12 -22.96 0.42 -23.09
CA LEU A 12 -21.64 -0.20 -23.24
C LEU A 12 -21.00 -0.02 -24.62
N GLY A 13 -21.79 0.09 -25.69
CA GLY A 13 -21.25 0.03 -27.05
C GLY A 13 -20.64 -1.34 -27.39
N ALA A 14 -19.65 -1.38 -28.29
CA ALA A 14 -19.01 -2.61 -28.74
C ALA A 14 -17.93 -3.10 -27.75
N PRO A 15 -17.84 -4.41 -27.47
CA PRO A 15 -16.79 -4.96 -26.62
C PRO A 15 -15.44 -4.96 -27.34
N SER A 16 -14.39 -4.74 -26.56
CA SER A 16 -12.98 -4.89 -26.90
C SER A 16 -12.32 -5.86 -25.93
N PHE A 17 -11.36 -6.65 -26.42
CA PHE A 17 -10.64 -7.63 -25.61
C PHE A 17 -9.19 -7.20 -25.43
N SER A 18 -8.84 -6.78 -24.21
CA SER A 18 -7.47 -6.45 -23.81
C SER A 18 -7.15 -7.16 -22.49
N GLY A 19 -6.85 -8.46 -22.57
CA GLY A 19 -6.65 -9.34 -21.40
C GLY A 19 -7.94 -9.71 -20.65
N HIS A 20 -8.95 -8.83 -20.66
CA HIS A 20 -10.34 -9.09 -20.29
C HIS A 20 -11.28 -8.20 -21.12
N GLU A 21 -12.58 -8.36 -20.90
CA GLU A 21 -13.64 -7.66 -21.63
C GLU A 21 -13.75 -6.20 -21.18
N VAL A 22 -13.49 -5.27 -22.10
CA VAL A 22 -13.46 -3.82 -21.89
C VAL A 22 -14.31 -3.13 -22.96
N TYR A 23 -14.98 -2.04 -22.60
CA TYR A 23 -15.87 -1.29 -23.47
C TYR A 23 -15.36 0.14 -23.56
N LEU A 24 -14.71 0.46 -24.70
CA LEU A 24 -13.99 1.72 -24.90
C LEU A 24 -14.91 2.90 -25.27
N ASP A 25 -16.07 2.59 -25.87
CA ASP A 25 -17.05 3.58 -26.33
C ASP A 25 -18.25 3.71 -25.37
N ALA A 26 -18.06 3.36 -24.10
CA ALA A 26 -19.13 3.39 -23.12
C ALA A 26 -19.56 4.84 -22.80
N VAL A 27 -20.84 5.01 -22.48
CA VAL A 27 -21.43 6.32 -22.13
C VAL A 27 -22.25 6.17 -20.87
N TYR A 28 -21.98 7.02 -19.89
CA TYR A 28 -22.77 7.09 -18.66
C TYR A 28 -23.95 8.05 -18.85
N TYR A 29 -25.14 7.61 -18.43
CA TYR A 29 -26.39 8.36 -18.43
C TYR A 29 -26.81 8.60 -16.97
N PRO A 30 -26.57 9.80 -16.43
CA PRO A 30 -27.02 10.15 -15.08
C PRO A 30 -28.53 9.94 -14.90
N SER A 31 -28.95 9.55 -13.70
CA SER A 31 -30.38 9.42 -13.38
C SER A 31 -31.09 10.78 -13.29
N ASP A 32 -30.34 11.84 -12.97
CA ASP A 32 -30.83 13.22 -13.02
C ASP A 32 -30.75 13.75 -14.46
N SER A 33 -31.89 14.08 -15.04
CA SER A 33 -31.99 14.58 -16.42
C SER A 33 -31.37 15.96 -16.62
N SER A 34 -31.01 16.67 -15.55
CA SER A 34 -30.26 17.93 -15.61
C SER A 34 -28.74 17.73 -15.78
N GLU A 35 -28.22 16.54 -15.46
CA GLU A 35 -26.81 16.20 -15.66
C GLU A 35 -26.55 15.71 -17.09
N LYS A 36 -25.44 16.17 -17.70
CA LYS A 36 -25.06 15.75 -19.05
C LYS A 36 -24.46 14.34 -19.04
N ASN A 37 -24.80 13.57 -20.06
CA ASN A 37 -24.11 12.31 -20.35
C ASN A 37 -22.64 12.57 -20.75
N PHE A 38 -21.76 11.63 -20.41
CA PHE A 38 -20.34 11.73 -20.73
C PHE A 38 -19.72 10.37 -21.02
N ARG A 39 -18.61 10.38 -21.78
CA ARG A 39 -17.91 9.17 -22.21
C ARG A 39 -17.09 8.58 -21.07
N VAL A 40 -17.10 7.26 -20.97
CA VAL A 40 -16.33 6.50 -19.99
C VAL A 40 -15.78 5.25 -20.66
N ILE A 41 -14.78 4.64 -20.05
CA ILE A 41 -14.37 3.28 -20.39
C ILE A 41 -14.91 2.36 -19.31
N TYR A 42 -15.64 1.31 -19.67
CA TYR A 42 -16.09 0.31 -18.71
C TYR A 42 -15.22 -0.95 -18.80
N LYS A 43 -14.61 -1.34 -17.67
CA LYS A 43 -13.86 -2.59 -17.54
C LYS A 43 -14.69 -3.57 -16.71
N LYS A 44 -15.04 -4.72 -17.29
CA LYS A 44 -15.75 -5.78 -16.57
C LYS A 44 -14.81 -6.47 -15.59
N ASN A 45 -15.35 -7.07 -14.52
CA ASN A 45 -14.55 -7.85 -13.56
C ASN A 45 -13.60 -8.84 -14.28
N LYS A 46 -12.30 -8.64 -14.14
CA LYS A 46 -11.27 -9.52 -14.70
C LYS A 46 -11.44 -10.93 -14.13
N PHE A 47 -11.60 -11.93 -15.00
CA PHE A 47 -11.91 -13.32 -14.65
C PHE A 47 -13.17 -13.51 -13.76
N GLY A 48 -14.11 -12.55 -13.78
CA GLY A 48 -15.29 -12.55 -12.90
C GLY A 48 -14.98 -12.24 -11.43
N ASN A 49 -13.74 -11.81 -11.11
CA ASN A 49 -13.32 -11.56 -9.73
C ASN A 49 -13.44 -10.07 -9.36
N ALA A 50 -14.49 -9.74 -8.61
CA ALA A 50 -14.75 -8.39 -8.10
C ALA A 50 -13.64 -7.81 -7.22
N ASN A 51 -12.81 -8.65 -6.58
CA ASN A 51 -11.70 -8.13 -5.76
C ASN A 51 -10.61 -7.49 -6.61
N LEU A 52 -10.41 -7.94 -7.86
CA LEU A 52 -9.42 -7.32 -8.76
C LEU A 52 -9.85 -5.91 -9.17
N SER A 53 -11.14 -5.70 -9.47
CA SER A 53 -11.65 -4.34 -9.74
C SER A 53 -11.60 -3.45 -8.51
N ARG A 54 -11.83 -3.99 -7.31
CA ARG A 54 -11.64 -3.24 -6.05
C ARG A 54 -10.19 -2.82 -5.86
N MET A 55 -9.24 -3.73 -6.07
CA MET A 55 -7.81 -3.43 -6.02
C MET A 55 -7.42 -2.36 -7.06
N GLU A 56 -7.84 -2.51 -8.32
CA GLU A 56 -7.51 -1.55 -9.38
C GLU A 56 -8.05 -0.14 -9.08
N VAL A 57 -9.28 -0.03 -8.56
CA VAL A 57 -9.84 1.25 -8.13
C VAL A 57 -9.03 1.84 -6.97
N ALA A 58 -8.71 1.04 -5.93
CA ALA A 58 -7.91 1.51 -4.79
C ALA A 58 -6.53 2.01 -5.24
N PHE A 59 -5.83 1.22 -6.06
CA PHE A 59 -4.51 1.55 -6.58
C PHE A 59 -4.56 2.79 -7.46
N SER A 60 -5.57 2.92 -8.32
CA SER A 60 -5.74 4.10 -9.15
C SER A 60 -5.98 5.38 -8.35
N GLN A 61 -6.71 5.30 -7.24
CA GLN A 61 -6.90 6.47 -6.38
C GLN A 61 -5.64 6.88 -5.64
N LEU A 62 -4.88 5.91 -5.13
CA LEU A 62 -3.59 6.21 -4.55
C LEU A 62 -2.62 6.74 -5.60
N ALA A 63 -2.58 6.16 -6.80
CA ALA A 63 -1.76 6.65 -7.90
C ALA A 63 -2.07 8.12 -8.22
N ARG A 64 -3.35 8.52 -8.23
CA ARG A 64 -3.75 9.94 -8.42
C ARG A 64 -3.24 10.86 -7.32
N LEU A 65 -3.22 10.39 -6.08
CA LEU A 65 -2.70 11.17 -4.96
C LEU A 65 -1.19 11.42 -5.11
N PHE A 66 -0.44 10.42 -5.59
CA PHE A 66 1.02 10.45 -5.73
C PHE A 66 1.48 11.15 -7.01
N LEU A 67 0.80 10.92 -8.14
CA LEU A 67 1.06 11.58 -9.42
C LEU A 67 0.79 13.08 -9.36
N ASP A 68 1.42 13.89 -10.20
CA ASP A 68 1.03 15.28 -10.38
C ASP A 68 -0.41 15.37 -10.93
N ASN A 69 -1.05 16.50 -10.66
CA ASN A 69 -2.44 16.69 -11.04
C ASN A 69 -2.65 16.54 -12.56
N GLY A 70 -3.68 15.77 -12.93
CA GLY A 70 -4.11 15.57 -14.32
C GLY A 70 -3.22 14.63 -15.15
N LEU A 71 -2.46 13.73 -14.52
CA LEU A 71 -1.61 12.76 -15.24
C LEU A 71 -2.20 11.35 -15.34
N THR A 72 -3.37 11.10 -14.76
CA THR A 72 -4.11 9.84 -14.91
C THR A 72 -5.61 10.05 -14.72
N SER A 73 -6.39 9.16 -15.32
CA SER A 73 -7.84 9.08 -15.15
C SER A 73 -8.25 8.60 -13.76
N PHE A 74 -9.41 9.09 -13.33
CA PHE A 74 -10.13 8.57 -12.17
C PHE A 74 -10.84 7.26 -12.50
N GLN A 75 -10.97 6.38 -11.49
CA GLN A 75 -11.73 5.14 -11.60
C GLN A 75 -12.74 4.99 -10.46
N LYS A 76 -13.90 4.41 -10.76
CA LYS A 76 -14.93 4.09 -9.76
C LYS A 76 -15.56 2.73 -9.98
N MET A 77 -16.03 2.14 -8.89
CA MET A 77 -16.71 0.84 -8.90
C MET A 77 -18.04 0.92 -9.65
N VAL A 78 -18.35 -0.13 -10.40
CA VAL A 78 -19.67 -0.36 -11.01
C VAL A 78 -20.35 -1.53 -10.33
N VAL A 79 -21.61 -1.34 -9.94
CA VAL A 79 -22.45 -2.34 -9.29
C VAL A 79 -23.72 -2.61 -10.10
N ASN A 80 -24.40 -3.72 -9.81
CA ASN A 80 -25.78 -3.95 -10.26
C ASN A 80 -26.79 -3.50 -9.19
N ASP A 81 -28.09 -3.66 -9.47
CA ASP A 81 -29.17 -3.30 -8.54
C ASP A 81 -29.12 -4.05 -7.19
N ALA A 82 -28.42 -5.18 -7.12
CA ALA A 82 -28.19 -5.93 -5.88
C ALA A 82 -26.90 -5.49 -5.15
N ASN A 83 -26.30 -4.35 -5.51
CA ASN A 83 -25.03 -3.85 -5.01
C ASN A 83 -23.84 -4.81 -5.16
N LYS A 84 -23.93 -5.76 -6.11
CA LYS A 84 -22.80 -6.63 -6.46
C LYS A 84 -21.94 -5.96 -7.50
N VAL A 85 -20.64 -5.86 -7.21
CA VAL A 85 -19.61 -5.32 -8.11
C VAL A 85 -19.58 -6.08 -9.43
N GLN A 86 -19.74 -5.38 -10.55
CA GLN A 86 -19.69 -5.91 -11.92
C GLN A 86 -18.40 -5.53 -12.67
N GLY A 87 -17.72 -4.49 -12.21
CA GLY A 87 -16.50 -3.98 -12.81
C GLY A 87 -16.16 -2.61 -12.27
N LEU A 88 -15.53 -1.80 -13.12
CA LEU A 88 -15.21 -0.40 -12.84
C LEU A 88 -15.39 0.46 -14.10
N ILE A 89 -15.61 1.75 -13.90
CA ILE A 89 -15.47 2.75 -14.96
C ILE A 89 -14.13 3.47 -14.82
N VAL A 90 -13.62 3.96 -15.94
CA VAL A 90 -12.48 4.86 -16.05
C VAL A 90 -12.94 6.12 -16.78
N GLU A 91 -12.61 7.27 -16.23
CA GLU A 91 -12.83 8.57 -16.89
C GLU A 91 -12.01 8.66 -18.17
N HIS A 92 -12.59 9.21 -19.24
CA HIS A 92 -11.86 9.39 -20.49
C HIS A 92 -10.74 10.42 -20.32
N LEU A 93 -9.53 10.08 -20.79
CA LEU A 93 -8.32 10.90 -20.57
C LEU A 93 -8.46 12.34 -21.12
N ASN A 94 -9.22 12.52 -22.19
CA ASN A 94 -9.52 13.85 -22.74
C ASN A 94 -10.10 14.82 -21.71
N TYR A 95 -10.97 14.36 -20.80
CA TYR A 95 -11.51 15.20 -19.73
C TYR A 95 -10.44 15.55 -18.71
N VAL A 96 -9.54 14.60 -18.40
CA VAL A 96 -8.39 14.84 -17.52
C VAL A 96 -7.45 15.90 -18.10
N ILE A 97 -7.15 15.79 -19.39
CA ILE A 97 -6.28 16.75 -20.10
C ILE A 97 -6.96 18.12 -20.19
N GLU A 98 -8.25 18.17 -20.53
CA GLU A 98 -9.02 19.42 -20.53
C GLU A 98 -9.01 20.08 -19.15
N ASN A 99 -9.26 19.33 -18.08
CA ASN A 99 -9.26 19.88 -16.71
C ASN A 99 -7.90 20.45 -16.31
N LYS A 100 -6.79 19.87 -16.81
CA LYS A 100 -5.43 20.32 -16.53
C LYS A 100 -5.03 21.53 -17.37
N GLU A 101 -5.32 21.51 -18.67
CA GLU A 101 -4.77 22.44 -19.65
C GLU A 101 -5.76 23.54 -20.09
N GLY A 102 -7.06 23.26 -19.99
CA GLY A 102 -8.14 24.01 -20.62
C GLY A 102 -8.12 23.91 -22.14
N LEU A 103 -9.17 24.43 -22.79
CA LEU A 103 -9.28 24.45 -24.26
C LEU A 103 -8.80 25.77 -24.90
N LYS A 104 -8.38 26.75 -24.07
CA LYS A 104 -7.95 28.08 -24.56
C LYS A 104 -6.60 28.04 -25.28
N GLN A 105 -5.70 27.17 -24.82
CA GLN A 105 -4.39 26.97 -25.44
C GLN A 105 -4.52 26.01 -26.61
N PRO A 106 -3.81 26.23 -27.73
CA PRO A 106 -3.79 25.25 -28.81
C PRO A 106 -2.99 24.01 -28.42
N PHE A 107 -3.41 22.88 -28.97
CA PHE A 107 -2.72 21.60 -28.90
C PHE A 107 -1.94 21.37 -30.20
N TYR A 108 -1.20 20.27 -30.28
CA TYR A 108 -0.52 19.89 -31.52
C TYR A 108 -0.82 18.44 -31.89
N THR A 109 -0.95 18.21 -33.20
CA THR A 109 -1.10 16.87 -33.78
C THR A 109 0.21 16.49 -34.47
N LEU A 110 0.66 15.26 -34.29
CA LEU A 110 1.79 14.71 -35.05
C LEU A 110 1.36 14.46 -36.50
N ASN A 111 2.12 15.00 -37.47
CA ASN A 111 1.74 14.95 -38.88
C ASN A 111 1.93 13.55 -39.48
N ALA A 112 3.09 12.95 -39.24
CA ALA A 112 3.46 11.62 -39.69
C ALA A 112 4.20 10.89 -38.56
N PRO A 113 3.49 10.48 -37.49
CA PRO A 113 4.11 9.93 -36.27
C PRO A 113 4.93 8.66 -36.51
N ARG A 114 4.76 8.00 -37.67
CA ARG A 114 5.61 6.87 -38.08
C ARG A 114 7.02 7.27 -38.52
N ASN A 115 7.21 8.54 -38.91
CA ASN A 115 8.42 9.03 -39.57
C ASN A 115 9.19 10.06 -38.75
N GLY A 116 8.60 10.62 -37.69
CA GLY A 116 9.25 11.62 -36.86
C GLY A 116 8.31 12.36 -35.92
N CYS A 117 8.84 13.43 -35.31
CA CYS A 117 8.14 14.26 -34.33
C CYS A 117 7.60 15.58 -34.93
N ASP A 118 7.47 15.70 -36.25
CA ASP A 118 6.90 16.90 -36.87
C ASP A 118 5.42 17.04 -36.53
N TYR A 119 5.00 18.27 -36.27
CA TYR A 119 3.69 18.57 -35.70
C TYR A 119 3.00 19.74 -36.40
N THR A 120 1.69 19.84 -36.22
CA THR A 120 0.85 20.97 -36.64
C THR A 120 0.02 21.48 -35.46
N GLU A 121 -0.09 22.80 -35.34
CA GLU A 121 -0.93 23.43 -34.32
C GLU A 121 -2.41 23.12 -34.61
N LYS A 122 -3.15 22.69 -33.60
CA LYS A 122 -4.58 22.36 -33.66
C LYS A 122 -5.31 23.09 -32.54
N ARG A 123 -6.24 23.96 -32.90
CA ARG A 123 -7.23 24.50 -31.95
C ARG A 123 -8.34 23.47 -31.74
N VAL A 124 -8.66 23.22 -30.49
CA VAL A 124 -9.70 22.26 -30.08
C VAL A 124 -10.87 23.04 -29.49
N THR A 125 -12.09 22.63 -29.81
CA THR A 125 -13.32 23.28 -29.29
C THR A 125 -14.07 22.39 -28.31
N SER A 126 -13.75 21.10 -28.30
CA SER A 126 -14.28 20.11 -27.36
C SER A 126 -13.18 19.18 -26.85
N SER A 127 -13.37 18.60 -25.68
CA SER A 127 -12.39 17.67 -25.09
C SER A 127 -12.11 16.47 -25.98
N ASN A 128 -13.13 15.92 -26.65
CA ASN A 128 -13.01 14.77 -27.56
C ASN A 128 -12.04 15.00 -28.74
N GLU A 129 -11.72 16.26 -29.06
CA GLU A 129 -10.79 16.61 -30.16
C GLU A 129 -9.32 16.68 -29.73
N ILE A 130 -9.03 16.62 -28.43
CA ILE A 130 -7.68 16.70 -27.87
C ILE A 130 -6.84 15.52 -28.38
N PRO A 131 -5.73 15.79 -29.12
CA PRO A 131 -4.84 14.74 -29.59
C PRO A 131 -3.92 14.26 -28.46
N PHE A 132 -3.80 12.95 -28.31
CA PHE A 132 -2.85 12.30 -27.41
C PHE A 132 -2.38 10.97 -28.02
N TYR A 133 -1.24 10.46 -27.55
CA TYR A 133 -0.56 9.32 -28.15
C TYR A 133 -0.04 8.38 -27.07
N PHE A 134 -0.33 7.09 -27.21
CA PHE A 134 0.37 6.03 -26.45
C PHE A 134 1.65 5.64 -27.16
N LEU A 135 2.69 5.32 -26.40
CA LEU A 135 3.99 4.97 -26.94
C LEU A 135 3.96 3.66 -27.75
N ASP A 136 3.05 2.73 -27.46
CA ASP A 136 2.91 1.48 -28.21
C ASP A 136 2.28 1.69 -29.60
N LYS A 137 1.66 2.85 -29.85
CA LYS A 137 1.13 3.22 -31.17
C LYS A 137 2.14 3.98 -32.04
N LEU A 138 3.34 4.22 -31.52
CA LEU A 138 4.43 4.93 -32.18
C LEU A 138 5.58 3.96 -32.51
N PRO A 139 6.45 4.31 -33.48
CA PRO A 139 7.64 3.50 -33.77
C PRO A 139 8.48 3.22 -32.53
N GLN A 140 9.14 2.06 -32.50
CA GLN A 140 10.15 1.76 -31.48
C GLN A 140 11.23 2.85 -31.46
N GLY A 141 11.61 3.33 -30.26
CA GLY A 141 12.60 4.40 -30.14
C GLY A 141 12.06 5.80 -30.34
N PHE A 142 10.74 5.99 -30.41
CA PHE A 142 10.15 7.32 -30.55
C PHE A 142 10.50 8.26 -29.38
N PHE A 143 10.66 7.74 -28.16
CA PHE A 143 11.07 8.56 -27.02
C PHE A 143 12.44 9.22 -27.24
N ASN A 144 13.41 8.50 -27.82
CA ASN A 144 14.71 9.06 -28.19
C ASN A 144 14.57 10.20 -29.23
N GLN A 145 13.59 10.11 -30.14
CA GLN A 145 13.32 11.17 -31.10
C GLN A 145 12.75 12.43 -30.42
N LEU A 146 11.93 12.28 -29.37
CA LEU A 146 11.44 13.41 -28.56
C LEU A 146 12.59 14.14 -27.87
N LEU A 147 13.53 13.41 -27.24
CA LEU A 147 14.71 14.00 -26.63
C LEU A 147 15.58 14.74 -27.67
N ALA A 148 15.78 14.12 -28.84
CA ALA A 148 16.51 14.76 -29.94
C ALA A 148 15.81 16.04 -30.45
N ALA A 149 14.48 16.04 -30.51
CA ALA A 149 13.70 17.22 -30.91
C ALA A 149 13.79 18.35 -29.87
N GLU A 150 13.80 18.03 -28.58
CA GLU A 150 14.06 19.00 -27.51
C GLU A 150 15.47 19.59 -27.63
N LYS A 151 16.50 18.75 -27.80
CA LYS A 151 17.89 19.20 -27.97
C LYS A 151 18.06 20.16 -29.15
N ASN A 152 17.25 19.98 -30.20
CA ASN A 152 17.19 20.86 -31.36
C ASN A 152 16.21 22.04 -31.19
N ASN A 153 15.71 22.28 -29.98
CA ASN A 153 14.77 23.33 -29.60
C ASN A 153 13.46 23.35 -30.43
N LYS A 154 13.06 22.20 -31.00
CA LYS A 154 11.78 22.07 -31.72
C LYS A 154 10.60 22.01 -30.76
N LEU A 155 10.80 21.41 -29.59
CA LEU A 155 9.79 21.29 -28.54
C LEU A 155 10.47 21.38 -27.16
N SER A 156 9.68 21.34 -26.09
CA SER A 156 10.16 21.13 -24.72
C SER A 156 9.50 19.93 -24.08
N ILE A 157 10.19 19.30 -23.14
CA ILE A 157 9.68 18.16 -22.39
C ILE A 157 9.23 18.63 -21.01
N ASP A 158 8.05 18.17 -20.59
CA ASP A 158 7.60 18.33 -19.22
C ASP A 158 8.23 17.27 -18.32
N TYR A 159 9.47 17.51 -17.90
CA TYR A 159 10.21 16.61 -17.02
C TYR A 159 9.52 16.39 -15.66
N ALA A 160 8.68 17.31 -15.19
CA ALA A 160 7.86 17.12 -14.00
C ALA A 160 6.85 15.98 -14.19
N SER A 161 6.10 16.01 -15.30
CA SER A 161 5.14 14.94 -15.61
C SER A 161 5.82 13.57 -15.79
N LEU A 162 6.99 13.56 -16.43
CA LEU A 162 7.77 12.35 -16.66
C LEU A 162 8.32 11.76 -15.36
N ALA A 163 8.94 12.59 -14.53
CA ALA A 163 9.47 12.18 -13.23
C ALA A 163 8.36 11.71 -12.29
N SER A 164 7.22 12.41 -12.25
CA SER A 164 6.05 12.02 -11.47
C SER A 164 5.56 10.61 -11.83
N ILE A 165 5.42 10.31 -13.12
CA ILE A 165 5.00 8.98 -13.60
C ILE A 165 5.99 7.91 -13.16
N LEU A 166 7.28 8.10 -13.45
CA LEU A 166 8.30 7.11 -13.15
C LEU A 166 8.43 6.91 -11.64
N ALA A 167 8.59 7.99 -10.87
CA ALA A 167 8.74 7.91 -9.42
C ALA A 167 7.52 7.29 -8.75
N THR A 168 6.30 7.61 -9.19
CA THR A 168 5.07 7.02 -8.62
C THR A 168 5.02 5.52 -8.91
N SER A 169 5.33 5.14 -10.14
CA SER A 169 5.35 3.73 -10.56
C SER A 169 6.38 2.91 -9.77
N TYR A 170 7.56 3.48 -9.50
CA TYR A 170 8.56 2.86 -8.63
C TYR A 170 8.10 2.78 -7.16
N THR A 171 7.51 3.87 -6.66
CA THR A 171 7.05 3.96 -5.27
C THR A 171 5.93 2.98 -4.99
N LEU A 172 4.98 2.83 -5.92
CA LEU A 172 3.83 1.94 -5.83
C LEU A 172 4.12 0.52 -6.36
N GLU A 173 5.38 0.14 -6.54
CA GLU A 173 5.77 -1.21 -6.97
C GLU A 173 5.01 -1.67 -8.24
N GLU A 174 4.89 -0.77 -9.23
CA GLU A 174 4.18 -1.07 -10.47
C GLU A 174 5.00 -1.96 -11.37
N ASP A 175 4.39 -3.03 -11.85
CA ASP A 175 5.06 -4.05 -12.65
C ASP A 175 4.69 -4.00 -14.14
N ASP A 176 3.74 -3.14 -14.52
CA ASP A 176 3.14 -3.08 -15.85
C ASP A 176 3.22 -1.70 -16.53
N LEU A 177 4.31 -0.97 -16.30
CA LEU A 177 4.57 0.31 -16.99
C LEU A 177 5.09 0.08 -18.41
N HIS A 178 4.30 -0.61 -19.23
CA HIS A 178 4.61 -0.84 -20.63
C HIS A 178 4.13 0.32 -21.52
N LYS A 179 4.57 0.37 -22.78
CA LYS A 179 4.26 1.49 -23.70
C LYS A 179 2.78 1.69 -24.03
N GLY A 180 1.92 0.70 -23.80
CA GLY A 180 0.47 0.86 -23.94
C GLY A 180 -0.23 1.56 -22.76
N ASN A 181 0.46 1.70 -21.63
CA ASN A 181 -0.04 2.33 -20.41
C ASN A 181 0.60 3.71 -20.19
N PHE A 182 1.47 4.12 -21.11
CA PHE A 182 2.29 5.31 -21.00
C PHE A 182 2.19 6.11 -22.31
N GLY A 183 1.73 7.36 -22.20
CA GLY A 183 1.52 8.23 -23.34
C GLY A 183 1.85 9.68 -23.06
N PHE A 184 1.63 10.52 -24.06
CA PHE A 184 1.80 11.96 -23.98
C PHE A 184 0.84 12.71 -24.91
N TYR A 185 0.69 14.01 -24.65
CA TYR A 185 0.08 14.97 -25.56
C TYR A 185 0.99 16.17 -25.74
N LEU A 186 0.68 17.00 -26.73
CA LEU A 186 1.43 18.23 -27.04
C LEU A 186 0.52 19.44 -26.86
N VAL A 187 0.93 20.40 -26.03
CA VAL A 187 0.19 21.63 -25.76
C VAL A 187 1.11 22.83 -25.84
N LYS A 188 0.59 23.99 -26.27
CA LYS A 188 1.39 25.22 -26.36
C LYS A 188 1.65 25.77 -24.97
N LYS A 189 2.94 25.90 -24.63
CA LYS A 189 3.41 26.56 -23.41
C LYS A 189 4.57 27.47 -23.78
N GLN A 190 4.53 28.71 -23.29
CA GLN A 190 5.60 29.70 -23.54
C GLN A 190 5.95 29.83 -25.04
N GLY A 191 4.93 29.78 -25.91
CA GLY A 191 5.08 29.98 -27.35
C GLY A 191 5.53 28.75 -28.16
N LYS A 192 5.91 27.64 -27.53
CA LYS A 192 6.34 26.40 -28.21
C LYS A 192 5.55 25.15 -27.76
N PRO A 193 5.58 24.04 -28.51
CA PRO A 193 4.99 22.79 -28.05
C PRO A 193 5.73 22.24 -26.84
N ARG A 194 4.96 21.86 -25.82
CA ARG A 194 5.45 21.10 -24.66
C ARG A 194 4.83 19.72 -24.68
N VAL A 195 5.68 18.70 -24.55
CA VAL A 195 5.29 17.29 -24.40
C VAL A 195 4.96 17.07 -22.93
N VAL A 196 3.71 16.71 -22.64
CA VAL A 196 3.26 16.38 -21.28
C VAL A 196 2.83 14.92 -21.25
N PHE A 197 3.40 14.17 -20.31
CA PHE A 197 3.18 12.73 -20.21
C PHE A 197 2.00 12.40 -19.30
N PHE A 198 1.37 11.27 -19.54
CA PHE A 198 0.34 10.69 -18.67
C PHE A 198 0.51 9.17 -18.62
N LYS A 199 -0.10 8.54 -17.63
CA LYS A 199 -0.20 7.08 -17.56
C LYS A 199 -1.63 6.64 -17.25
N ILE A 200 -1.92 5.38 -17.53
CA ILE A 200 -3.18 4.72 -17.21
C ILE A 200 -2.90 3.29 -16.74
N ASP A 201 -3.96 2.60 -16.31
CA ASP A 201 -3.99 1.19 -15.97
C ASP A 201 -3.07 0.82 -14.79
N HIS A 202 -3.67 0.62 -13.63
CA HIS A 202 -2.96 0.45 -12.36
C HIS A 202 -3.25 -0.89 -11.70
N ASP A 203 -3.67 -1.90 -12.48
CA ASP A 203 -4.09 -3.20 -11.98
C ASP A 203 -2.93 -4.05 -11.40
N LEU A 204 -1.69 -3.66 -11.69
CA LEU A 204 -0.46 -4.33 -11.25
C LEU A 204 0.48 -3.43 -10.44
N MET A 205 -0.10 -2.56 -9.61
CA MET A 205 0.60 -1.88 -8.51
C MET A 205 0.67 -2.76 -7.26
N PHE A 206 1.52 -2.39 -6.31
CA PHE A 206 1.80 -3.13 -5.08
C PHE A 206 2.17 -4.58 -5.39
N VAL A 207 2.99 -4.77 -6.43
CA VAL A 207 3.25 -6.11 -6.95
C VAL A 207 3.92 -6.99 -5.92
N ASP A 208 4.90 -6.50 -5.17
CA ASP A 208 5.55 -7.30 -4.14
C ASP A 208 4.65 -7.52 -2.92
N SER A 209 3.97 -6.46 -2.48
CA SER A 209 3.24 -6.44 -1.21
C SER A 209 1.84 -7.05 -1.25
N ILE A 210 1.12 -6.94 -2.37
CA ILE A 210 -0.28 -7.38 -2.51
C ILE A 210 -0.47 -8.27 -3.74
N MET A 211 -0.09 -7.80 -4.94
CA MET A 211 -0.48 -8.49 -6.17
C MET A 211 0.29 -9.79 -6.41
N SER A 212 1.48 -9.96 -5.83
CA SER A 212 2.26 -11.21 -5.82
C SER A 212 1.55 -12.40 -5.16
N PHE A 213 0.39 -12.17 -4.52
CA PHE A 213 -0.47 -13.22 -3.97
C PHE A 213 -1.66 -13.57 -4.88
N THR A 214 -1.89 -12.80 -5.94
CA THR A 214 -3.11 -12.88 -6.76
C THR A 214 -2.82 -13.05 -8.25
N THR A 215 -1.77 -12.40 -8.77
CA THR A 215 -1.43 -12.42 -10.19
C THR A 215 -0.18 -13.26 -10.42
N ARG A 216 -0.23 -14.12 -11.44
CA ARG A 216 0.90 -14.99 -11.82
C ARG A 216 1.67 -14.34 -12.95
N ARG A 217 2.91 -13.95 -12.67
CA ARG A 217 3.92 -13.65 -13.70
C ARG A 217 5.06 -14.64 -13.53
N PHE A 218 5.24 -15.48 -14.54
CA PHE A 218 6.15 -16.63 -14.46
C PHE A 218 7.58 -16.22 -14.10
N CYS A 219 8.05 -15.07 -14.61
CA CYS A 219 9.39 -14.53 -14.31
C CYS A 219 9.63 -14.33 -12.81
N HIS A 220 8.63 -13.85 -12.05
CA HIS A 220 8.81 -13.59 -10.62
C HIS A 220 8.81 -14.84 -9.74
N LEU A 221 8.54 -16.03 -10.29
CA LEU A 221 8.64 -17.27 -9.49
C LEU A 221 10.08 -17.54 -9.01
N PHE A 222 11.06 -16.96 -9.69
CA PHE A 222 12.50 -17.10 -9.40
C PHE A 222 13.09 -15.88 -8.69
N ASP A 223 12.29 -14.85 -8.46
CA ASP A 223 12.75 -13.63 -7.81
C ASP A 223 13.01 -13.86 -6.32
N GLY A 224 14.08 -13.22 -5.85
CA GLY A 224 14.49 -13.22 -4.45
C GLY A 224 13.55 -12.44 -3.54
N CYS A 225 13.79 -12.52 -2.23
CA CYS A 225 13.05 -11.76 -1.23
C CYS A 225 13.26 -10.24 -1.35
N ASP A 226 14.33 -9.83 -2.02
CA ASP A 226 14.86 -8.48 -2.22
C ASP A 226 14.47 -7.85 -3.58
N ALA A 227 13.67 -8.56 -4.38
CA ALA A 227 13.38 -8.19 -5.76
C ALA A 227 12.78 -6.80 -5.94
N PHE A 228 12.13 -6.20 -4.94
CA PHE A 228 11.56 -4.85 -5.03
C PHE A 228 12.16 -3.89 -4.00
N ASP A 229 13.31 -4.22 -3.42
CA ASP A 229 13.94 -3.41 -2.39
C ASP A 229 14.30 -2.01 -2.94
N ILE A 230 14.16 -0.99 -2.08
CA ILE A 230 14.56 0.39 -2.42
C ILE A 230 16.04 0.52 -2.12
N THR A 231 16.85 0.74 -3.16
CA THR A 231 18.31 0.81 -3.06
C THR A 231 18.83 2.21 -3.36
N GLU A 232 20.01 2.52 -2.80
CA GLU A 232 20.74 3.76 -3.10
C GLU A 232 21.03 3.88 -4.60
N GLU A 233 21.53 2.81 -5.23
CA GLU A 233 21.91 2.84 -6.65
C GLU A 233 20.70 3.12 -7.56
N ASP A 234 19.55 2.50 -7.30
CA ASP A 234 18.32 2.73 -8.08
C ASP A 234 17.83 4.18 -7.96
N LEU A 235 17.93 4.80 -6.77
CA LEU A 235 17.47 6.19 -6.56
C LEU A 235 18.45 7.22 -7.15
N LEU A 236 19.75 7.00 -7.00
CA LEU A 236 20.78 7.89 -7.55
C LEU A 236 20.78 7.86 -9.08
N LYS A 237 20.72 6.66 -9.69
CA LYS A 237 20.73 6.47 -11.15
C LYS A 237 19.34 6.47 -11.78
N PHE A 238 18.30 6.77 -11.01
CA PHE A 238 16.92 6.75 -11.47
C PHE A 238 16.72 7.56 -12.77
N PRO A 239 15.99 7.04 -13.77
CA PRO A 239 15.13 5.85 -13.72
C PRO A 239 15.83 4.55 -14.14
N ASN A 240 17.16 4.52 -14.24
CA ASN A 240 17.92 3.34 -14.63
C ASN A 240 17.98 2.31 -13.49
N LEU A 241 16.93 1.50 -13.38
CA LEU A 241 16.80 0.49 -12.32
C LEU A 241 17.72 -0.71 -12.59
N LYS A 242 18.53 -1.05 -11.59
CA LYS A 242 19.44 -2.19 -11.61
C LYS A 242 18.94 -3.34 -10.73
N TYR A 243 18.36 -3.03 -9.57
CA TYR A 243 18.01 -4.05 -8.57
C TYR A 243 16.51 -4.35 -8.53
N SER A 244 15.66 -3.32 -8.51
CA SER A 244 14.21 -3.53 -8.48
C SER A 244 13.74 -4.30 -9.71
N ALA A 245 12.89 -5.32 -9.52
CA ALA A 245 12.54 -6.37 -10.47
C ALA A 245 11.30 -6.06 -11.33
N ASN A 246 10.86 -4.78 -11.39
CA ASN A 246 9.75 -4.34 -12.23
C ASN A 246 9.92 -4.90 -13.65
N GLY A 247 8.94 -5.68 -14.12
CA GLY A 247 9.00 -6.44 -15.37
C GLY A 247 8.92 -5.53 -16.59
N TYR A 248 7.86 -4.74 -16.70
CA TYR A 248 7.75 -3.71 -17.73
C TYR A 248 8.22 -2.37 -17.17
N TRP A 249 9.47 -2.03 -17.48
CA TRP A 249 10.09 -0.78 -17.07
C TRP A 249 10.90 -0.16 -18.22
N PRO A 250 10.89 1.17 -18.42
CA PRO A 250 11.52 1.82 -19.58
C PRO A 250 13.02 1.57 -19.77
N THR A 251 13.77 1.32 -18.69
CA THR A 251 15.23 1.06 -18.74
C THR A 251 15.58 -0.42 -18.72
N LYS A 252 14.61 -1.32 -18.91
CA LYS A 252 14.83 -2.76 -18.91
C LYS A 252 14.48 -3.39 -20.24
N THR A 253 15.31 -4.33 -20.67
CA THR A 253 15.04 -5.18 -21.83
C THR A 253 14.06 -6.28 -21.44
N SER A 254 12.95 -6.41 -22.18
CA SER A 254 12.01 -7.51 -22.01
C SER A 254 12.64 -8.85 -22.42
N ILE A 255 12.67 -9.82 -21.50
CA ILE A 255 13.30 -11.15 -21.70
C ILE A 255 12.41 -12.07 -22.54
N PHE A 256 11.07 -11.88 -22.51
CA PHE A 256 10.08 -12.71 -23.21
C PHE A 256 9.17 -11.86 -24.10
N TYR A 257 9.69 -11.32 -25.19
CA TYR A 257 8.93 -10.41 -26.05
C TYR A 257 8.07 -11.16 -27.09
N LYS A 258 6.90 -10.60 -27.41
CA LYS A 258 6.08 -11.03 -28.55
C LYS A 258 6.45 -10.19 -29.78
N PRO A 259 7.03 -10.76 -30.85
CA PRO A 259 7.55 -9.97 -31.98
C PRO A 259 6.53 -9.01 -32.61
N TRP A 260 5.26 -9.39 -32.60
CA TRP A 260 4.11 -8.65 -33.16
C TRP A 260 3.49 -7.61 -32.23
N ASP A 261 3.89 -7.56 -30.95
CA ASP A 261 3.44 -6.53 -30.00
C ASP A 261 4.44 -5.37 -30.01
N ASN A 262 4.00 -4.15 -29.68
CA ASN A 262 4.85 -2.97 -29.58
C ASN A 262 4.89 -2.40 -28.14
N LYS A 263 4.35 -3.12 -27.16
CA LYS A 263 4.29 -2.70 -25.75
C LYS A 263 5.64 -2.72 -25.03
N ASP A 264 6.56 -3.60 -25.42
CA ASP A 264 7.88 -3.72 -24.79
C ASP A 264 8.85 -2.61 -25.24
N TYR A 265 9.74 -2.21 -24.33
CA TYR A 265 10.94 -1.42 -24.63
C TYR A 265 12.02 -2.35 -25.21
N ARG A 266 12.41 -2.12 -26.47
CA ARG A 266 13.25 -3.08 -27.22
C ARG A 266 14.55 -2.51 -27.74
N THR A 267 14.53 -1.26 -28.18
CA THR A 267 15.72 -0.69 -28.83
C THR A 267 16.67 -0.15 -27.79
N TYR A 268 17.96 -0.46 -27.96
CA TYR A 268 19.02 0.08 -27.11
C TYR A 268 18.94 1.61 -27.03
N ALA A 269 18.68 2.29 -28.15
CA ALA A 269 18.54 3.74 -28.18
C ALA A 269 17.37 4.27 -27.32
N GLU A 270 16.23 3.57 -27.27
CA GLU A 270 15.10 3.97 -26.41
C GLU A 270 15.42 3.76 -24.93
N ILE A 271 15.94 2.59 -24.59
CA ILE A 271 16.30 2.21 -23.22
C ILE A 271 17.37 3.16 -22.69
N GLN A 272 18.39 3.45 -23.51
CA GLN A 272 19.44 4.39 -23.17
C GLN A 272 18.90 5.82 -23.03
N ALA A 273 17.98 6.26 -23.90
CA ALA A 273 17.34 7.56 -23.77
C ALA A 273 16.61 7.73 -22.43
N PHE A 274 15.92 6.70 -21.93
CA PHE A 274 15.35 6.73 -20.58
C PHE A 274 16.42 6.70 -19.48
N ALA A 275 17.48 5.90 -19.64
CA ALA A 275 18.56 5.83 -18.66
C ALA A 275 19.33 7.16 -18.52
N ASP A 276 19.54 7.86 -19.64
CA ASP A 276 20.24 9.14 -19.73
C ASP A 276 19.49 10.30 -19.06
N LEU A 277 18.19 10.12 -18.73
CA LEU A 277 17.44 11.07 -17.90
C LEU A 277 18.11 11.31 -16.55
N SER A 278 18.85 10.32 -16.03
CA SER A 278 19.66 10.45 -14.80
C SER A 278 20.76 11.52 -14.90
N HIS A 279 21.09 11.98 -16.10
CA HIS A 279 22.06 13.07 -16.34
C HIS A 279 21.39 14.41 -16.64
N VAL A 280 20.06 14.48 -16.74
CA VAL A 280 19.31 15.71 -16.99
C VAL A 280 19.00 16.40 -15.66
N GLU A 281 19.50 17.62 -15.47
CA GLU A 281 19.34 18.37 -14.22
C GLU A 281 17.86 18.65 -13.88
N GLU A 282 17.08 19.10 -14.85
CA GLU A 282 15.64 19.39 -14.66
C GLU A 282 14.87 18.13 -14.27
N PHE A 283 15.17 16.98 -14.89
CA PHE A 283 14.60 15.70 -14.53
C PHE A 283 15.00 15.28 -13.11
N ASN A 284 16.27 15.40 -12.72
CA ASN A 284 16.71 15.05 -11.36
C ASN A 284 16.04 15.92 -10.29
N LYS A 285 15.89 17.23 -10.55
CA LYS A 285 15.14 18.11 -9.65
C LYS A 285 13.68 17.68 -9.53
N ALA A 286 13.05 17.36 -10.66
CA ALA A 286 11.68 16.86 -10.69
C ALA A 286 11.53 15.50 -9.98
N LYS A 287 12.47 14.58 -10.18
CA LYS A 287 12.56 13.27 -9.51
C LYS A 287 12.57 13.43 -7.99
N TRP A 288 13.49 14.25 -7.47
CA TRP A 288 13.58 14.47 -6.02
C TRP A 288 12.32 15.12 -5.45
N ARG A 289 11.71 16.05 -6.21
CA ARG A 289 10.42 16.63 -5.85
C ARG A 289 9.31 15.58 -5.77
N SER A 290 9.20 14.69 -6.75
CA SER A 290 8.21 13.61 -6.75
C SER A 290 8.43 12.63 -5.59
N PHE A 291 9.67 12.20 -5.34
CA PHE A 291 9.95 11.35 -4.18
C PHE A 291 9.68 12.05 -2.85
N TYR A 292 9.97 13.34 -2.75
CA TYR A 292 9.65 14.13 -1.56
C TYR A 292 8.13 14.20 -1.33
N LYS A 293 7.36 14.50 -2.38
CA LYS A 293 5.90 14.43 -2.36
C LYS A 293 5.40 13.10 -1.80
N HIS A 294 5.94 11.98 -2.29
CA HIS A 294 5.50 10.65 -1.87
C HIS A 294 5.68 10.38 -0.39
N ILE A 295 6.73 10.89 0.24
CA ILE A 295 6.97 10.70 1.68
C ILE A 295 6.29 11.76 2.56
N LEU A 296 5.72 12.80 1.96
CA LEU A 296 4.90 13.82 2.64
C LEU A 296 3.42 13.45 2.70
N ILE A 297 2.95 12.60 1.78
CA ILE A 297 1.57 12.12 1.78
C ILE A 297 1.34 11.29 3.05
N SER A 298 0.39 11.72 3.87
CA SER A 298 0.14 11.14 5.18
C SER A 298 -0.88 10.00 5.17
N GLN A 299 -0.98 9.28 6.29
CA GLN A 299 -1.97 8.22 6.47
C GLN A 299 -3.40 8.75 6.33
N SER A 300 -3.73 9.88 6.96
CA SER A 300 -5.06 10.48 6.95
C SER A 300 -5.52 10.83 5.53
N GLN A 301 -4.61 11.36 4.71
CA GLN A 301 -4.84 11.70 3.31
C GLN A 301 -5.13 10.46 2.46
N MET A 302 -4.33 9.39 2.62
CA MET A 302 -4.57 8.14 1.91
C MET A 302 -5.89 7.49 2.32
N GLU A 303 -6.23 7.54 3.61
CA GLU A 303 -7.52 7.05 4.11
C GLU A 303 -8.70 7.84 3.52
N ALA A 304 -8.64 9.16 3.51
CA ALA A 304 -9.66 10.02 2.90
C ALA A 304 -9.86 9.68 1.41
N THR A 305 -8.76 9.59 0.66
CA THR A 305 -8.77 9.20 -0.76
C THR A 305 -9.44 7.84 -0.99
N LEU A 306 -9.14 6.84 -0.17
CA LEU A 306 -9.75 5.50 -0.30
C LEU A 306 -11.22 5.48 0.16
N LYS A 307 -11.56 6.18 1.25
CA LYS A 307 -12.93 6.30 1.76
C LYS A 307 -13.88 6.96 0.76
N ALA A 308 -13.37 7.82 -0.12
CA ALA A 308 -14.14 8.38 -1.23
C ALA A 308 -14.64 7.31 -2.23
N CYS A 309 -14.07 6.10 -2.23
CA CYS A 309 -14.43 5.00 -3.13
C CYS A 309 -14.95 3.74 -2.42
N PHE A 310 -14.68 3.57 -1.12
CA PHE A 310 -15.03 2.37 -0.33
C PHE A 310 -15.78 2.72 0.94
N ASP A 311 -16.75 1.89 1.33
CA ASP A 311 -17.63 2.15 2.47
C ASP A 311 -17.02 1.77 3.82
N GLU A 312 -16.69 2.76 4.65
CA GLU A 312 -16.14 2.53 5.98
C GLU A 312 -17.11 1.83 6.94
N ASN A 313 -18.42 1.84 6.67
CA ASN A 313 -19.35 1.05 7.48
C ASN A 313 -19.30 -0.44 7.12
N ASN A 314 -18.80 -0.78 5.92
CA ASN A 314 -18.64 -2.15 5.47
C ASN A 314 -17.31 -2.76 5.96
N SER A 315 -17.40 -3.85 6.71
CA SER A 315 -16.21 -4.50 7.28
C SER A 315 -15.21 -5.01 6.24
N SER A 316 -15.68 -5.49 5.08
CA SER A 316 -14.79 -5.95 4.00
C SER A 316 -14.05 -4.79 3.35
N ASP A 317 -14.72 -3.65 3.19
CA ASP A 317 -14.13 -2.44 2.62
C ASP A 317 -13.11 -1.84 3.59
N ARG A 318 -13.41 -1.73 4.90
CA ARG A 318 -12.42 -1.32 5.92
C ARG A 318 -11.17 -2.19 5.92
N ALA A 319 -11.34 -3.51 5.93
CA ALA A 319 -10.21 -4.44 5.90
C ALA A 319 -9.39 -4.28 4.61
N HIS A 320 -10.04 -4.00 3.47
CA HIS A 320 -9.36 -3.72 2.21
C HIS A 320 -8.57 -2.41 2.26
N ILE A 321 -9.17 -1.33 2.76
CA ILE A 321 -8.50 -0.04 2.98
C ILE A 321 -7.27 -0.26 3.86
N SER A 322 -7.43 -0.91 5.02
CA SER A 322 -6.33 -1.13 5.97
C SER A 322 -5.18 -1.96 5.36
N LEU A 323 -5.49 -2.98 4.56
CA LEU A 323 -4.47 -3.76 3.83
C LEU A 323 -3.63 -2.87 2.91
N VAL A 324 -4.28 -2.02 2.10
CA VAL A 324 -3.60 -1.15 1.14
C VAL A 324 -2.81 -0.06 1.86
N ILE A 325 -3.39 0.56 2.88
CA ILE A 325 -2.73 1.59 3.71
C ILE A 325 -1.50 1.00 4.42
N GLN A 326 -1.60 -0.20 5.00
CA GLN A 326 -0.46 -0.88 5.62
C GLN A 326 0.68 -1.10 4.63
N ALA A 327 0.37 -1.61 3.43
CA ALA A 327 1.37 -1.84 2.40
C ALA A 327 2.06 -0.53 1.97
N MET A 328 1.27 0.53 1.76
CA MET A 328 1.79 1.84 1.39
C MET A 328 2.65 2.47 2.48
N LEU A 329 2.21 2.47 3.74
CA LEU A 329 2.99 3.03 4.84
C LEU A 329 4.30 2.28 5.06
N ALA A 330 4.30 0.96 4.92
CA ALA A 330 5.54 0.17 4.97
C ALA A 330 6.50 0.57 3.83
N ARG A 331 5.97 0.78 2.61
CA ARG A 331 6.74 1.21 1.45
C ARG A 331 7.26 2.64 1.56
N GLN A 332 6.44 3.58 2.05
CA GLN A 332 6.85 4.96 2.33
C GLN A 332 7.94 5.03 3.40
N ALA A 333 7.83 4.25 4.49
CA ALA A 333 8.83 4.23 5.55
C ALA A 333 10.20 3.78 5.02
N ARG A 334 10.23 2.76 4.14
CA ARG A 334 11.45 2.32 3.43
C ARG A 334 12.00 3.42 2.53
N LEU A 335 11.14 4.01 1.70
CA LEU A 335 11.54 5.09 0.79
C LEU A 335 12.12 6.27 1.57
N LYS A 336 11.45 6.71 2.63
CA LYS A 336 11.88 7.79 3.51
C LYS A 336 13.23 7.50 4.16
N ALA A 337 13.41 6.31 4.73
CA ALA A 337 14.66 5.90 5.36
C ALA A 337 15.84 5.92 4.37
N MET A 338 15.62 5.41 3.15
CA MET A 338 16.64 5.44 2.10
C MET A 338 16.93 6.88 1.65
N LEU A 339 15.90 7.66 1.30
CA LEU A 339 16.07 9.03 0.80
C LEU A 339 16.86 9.90 1.78
N PHE A 340 16.51 9.90 3.07
CA PHE A 340 17.25 10.71 4.06
C PHE A 340 18.65 10.17 4.38
N SER A 341 18.97 8.92 4.03
CA SER A 341 20.36 8.43 4.09
C SER A 341 21.24 9.03 2.99
N LEU A 342 20.64 9.45 1.86
CA LEU A 342 21.34 10.04 0.72
C LEU A 342 21.62 11.53 0.95
N LYS A 343 22.88 11.93 0.81
CA LYS A 343 23.29 13.34 0.93
C LYS A 343 22.63 14.22 -0.14
N ASP A 344 22.59 13.76 -1.39
CA ASP A 344 21.97 14.47 -2.53
C ASP A 344 20.51 14.87 -2.26
N PHE A 345 19.75 13.98 -1.63
CA PHE A 345 18.36 14.27 -1.29
C PHE A 345 18.26 15.26 -0.13
N ARG A 346 19.09 15.13 0.91
CA ARG A 346 19.14 16.12 2.00
C ARG A 346 19.50 17.52 1.48
N ASP A 347 20.50 17.60 0.60
CA ASP A 347 20.91 18.85 -0.05
C ASP A 347 19.78 19.43 -0.90
N PHE A 348 19.03 18.59 -1.63
CA PHE A 348 17.83 19.02 -2.38
C PHE A 348 16.77 19.63 -1.46
N ILE A 349 16.52 19.05 -0.28
CA ILE A 349 15.56 19.59 0.70
C ILE A 349 16.03 20.95 1.23
N LEU A 350 17.33 21.09 1.52
CA LEU A 350 17.92 22.32 2.00
C LEU A 350 17.95 23.42 0.93
N SER A 351 18.01 23.05 -0.35
CA SER A 351 17.98 24.00 -1.46
C SER A 351 16.57 24.57 -1.75
N GLN A 352 15.50 23.99 -1.19
CA GLN A 352 14.13 24.45 -1.45
C GLN A 352 13.84 25.78 -0.76
N ASN A 353 13.32 26.75 -1.50
CA ASN A 353 12.83 28.01 -0.92
C ASN A 353 11.34 27.92 -0.49
N GLY A 354 10.83 28.97 0.14
CA GLY A 354 9.42 29.03 0.59
C GLY A 354 8.40 28.83 -0.55
N LYS A 355 8.65 29.44 -1.71
CA LYS A 355 7.77 29.34 -2.88
C LYS A 355 7.71 27.90 -3.43
N GLU A 356 8.83 27.19 -3.47
CA GLU A 356 8.87 25.80 -3.95
C GLU A 356 8.10 24.86 -3.00
N ARG A 357 8.20 25.10 -1.69
CA ARG A 357 7.43 24.38 -0.66
C ARG A 357 5.93 24.67 -0.76
N ASP A 358 5.55 25.94 -0.97
CA ASP A 358 4.14 26.31 -1.19
C ASP A 358 3.56 25.66 -2.44
N LEU A 359 4.32 25.65 -3.54
CA LEU A 359 3.90 24.96 -4.76
C LEU A 359 3.70 23.46 -4.52
N LEU A 360 4.60 22.80 -3.78
CA LEU A 360 4.47 21.38 -3.45
C LEU A 360 3.25 21.11 -2.56
N CYS A 361 2.99 21.98 -1.58
CA CYS A 361 1.80 21.90 -0.73
C CYS A 361 0.51 21.98 -1.56
N HIS A 362 0.39 23.00 -2.43
CA HIS A 362 -0.76 23.15 -3.31
C HIS A 362 -0.94 21.98 -4.27
N GLU A 363 0.16 21.40 -4.76
CA GLU A 363 0.12 20.25 -5.64
C GLU A 363 -0.46 18.99 -4.97
N ILE A 364 -0.01 18.69 -3.73
CA ILE A 364 -0.58 17.60 -2.92
C ILE A 364 -2.07 17.85 -2.66
N LEU A 365 -2.43 19.07 -2.27
CA LEU A 365 -3.81 19.47 -2.00
C LEU A 365 -4.73 19.28 -3.23
N ASN A 366 -4.25 19.60 -4.43
CA ASN A 366 -5.04 19.49 -5.65
C ASN A 366 -5.44 18.05 -6.00
N ASN A 367 -4.72 17.06 -5.50
CA ASN A 367 -5.04 15.65 -5.71
C ASN A 367 -5.97 15.08 -4.63
N LEU A 368 -6.23 15.84 -3.57
CA LEU A 368 -7.14 15.45 -2.49
C LEU A 368 -8.59 15.84 -2.80
N PRO A 369 -9.58 15.15 -2.19
CA PRO A 369 -10.99 15.54 -2.24
C PRO A 369 -11.17 17.01 -1.84
N GLU A 370 -11.90 17.77 -2.66
CA GLU A 370 -12.01 19.23 -2.52
C GLU A 370 -12.50 19.67 -1.12
N GLU A 371 -13.46 18.93 -0.58
CA GLU A 371 -14.10 19.17 0.72
C GLU A 371 -13.11 19.06 1.89
N GLU A 372 -12.03 18.29 1.73
CA GLU A 372 -11.05 17.99 2.80
C GLU A 372 -9.74 18.78 2.64
N ARG A 373 -9.55 19.55 1.56
CA ARG A 373 -8.26 20.23 1.30
C ARG A 373 -7.85 21.18 2.44
N LYS A 374 -8.81 21.91 2.99
CA LYS A 374 -8.53 22.88 4.07
C LYS A 374 -8.07 22.21 5.36
N SER A 375 -8.56 21.01 5.69
CA SER A 375 -8.13 20.29 6.90
C SER A 375 -6.71 19.76 6.75
N PHE A 376 -6.31 19.35 5.55
CA PHE A 376 -5.00 18.76 5.29
C PHE A 376 -3.87 19.77 5.06
N GLU A 377 -4.16 21.03 4.74
CA GLU A 377 -3.11 22.02 4.46
C GLU A 377 -2.10 22.15 5.61
N ASN A 378 -2.59 22.27 6.85
CA ASN A 378 -1.73 22.39 8.03
C ASN A 378 -0.88 21.13 8.24
N GLU A 379 -1.43 19.94 8.02
CA GLU A 379 -0.71 18.68 8.17
C GLU A 379 0.45 18.56 7.17
N ILE A 380 0.22 18.97 5.92
CA ILE A 380 1.27 18.99 4.88
C ILE A 380 2.35 19.99 5.24
N ARG A 381 1.97 21.21 5.66
CA ARG A 381 2.93 22.26 6.05
C ARG A 381 3.78 21.83 7.23
N GLN A 382 3.18 21.23 8.26
CA GLN A 382 3.91 20.66 9.39
C GLN A 382 4.89 19.57 8.96
N SER A 383 4.50 18.71 8.01
CA SER A 383 5.37 17.65 7.48
C SER A 383 6.55 18.19 6.66
N LEU A 384 6.31 19.26 5.87
CA LEU A 384 7.34 19.99 5.14
C LEU A 384 8.35 20.61 6.11
N ASP A 385 7.86 21.35 7.10
CA ASP A 385 8.71 22.03 8.10
C ASP A 385 9.48 21.01 8.96
N TYR A 386 8.83 19.93 9.38
CA TYR A 386 9.48 18.84 10.10
C TYR A 386 10.63 18.26 9.28
N SER A 387 10.40 17.92 8.01
CA SER A 387 11.43 17.35 7.13
C SER A 387 12.61 18.31 6.92
N HIS A 388 12.33 19.60 6.72
CA HIS A 388 13.38 20.61 6.57
C HIS A 388 14.19 20.78 7.87
N ASN A 389 13.50 20.82 9.02
CA ASN A 389 14.15 20.90 10.34
C ASN A 389 15.01 19.68 10.65
N LEU A 390 14.60 18.47 10.24
CA LEU A 390 15.44 17.26 10.38
C LEU A 390 16.77 17.42 9.62
N CYS A 391 16.75 17.98 8.42
CA CYS A 391 17.99 18.26 7.66
C CYS A 391 18.83 19.39 8.27
N CYS A 392 18.21 20.46 8.77
CA CYS A 392 18.93 21.62 9.34
C CYS A 392 19.50 21.36 10.74
N SER A 393 18.87 20.49 11.53
CA SER A 393 19.25 20.23 12.93
C SER A 393 20.55 19.44 13.10
N GLY A 394 21.13 18.93 12.00
CA GLY A 394 22.29 18.02 12.06
C GLY A 394 21.95 16.65 12.65
N LEU A 395 20.65 16.29 12.72
CA LEU A 395 20.23 14.97 13.20
C LEU A 395 20.81 13.85 12.33
N PHE A 396 20.82 14.04 11.01
CA PHE A 396 21.39 13.11 10.06
C PHE A 396 22.90 13.33 9.94
N GLU A 397 23.66 12.27 10.18
CA GLU A 397 25.12 12.27 10.11
C GLU A 397 25.57 11.56 8.83
N ASP A 398 26.72 11.94 8.28
CA ASP A 398 27.25 11.27 7.09
C ASP A 398 27.53 9.79 7.39
N GLY A 399 27.23 8.92 6.42
CA GLY A 399 27.32 7.48 6.60
C GLY A 399 26.21 6.85 7.45
N ASP A 400 25.21 7.63 7.90
CA ASP A 400 23.98 7.04 8.45
C ASP A 400 23.34 6.11 7.41
N THR A 401 23.23 4.83 7.74
CA THR A 401 22.49 3.87 6.91
C THR A 401 20.98 4.10 7.06
N PRO A 402 20.13 3.58 6.15
CA PRO A 402 18.68 3.66 6.30
C PRO A 402 18.16 3.12 7.64
N LEU A 403 18.86 2.18 8.26
CA LEU A 403 18.52 1.67 9.59
C LEU A 403 18.76 2.70 10.70
N HIS A 404 19.82 3.51 10.61
CA HIS A 404 20.03 4.66 11.52
C HIS A 404 18.90 5.68 11.34
N ILE A 405 18.61 6.03 10.09
CA ILE A 405 17.59 7.03 9.73
C ILE A 405 16.22 6.63 10.28
N ALA A 406 15.80 5.37 10.11
CA ALA A 406 14.50 4.89 10.60
C ALA A 406 14.34 5.06 12.13
N ILE A 407 15.44 4.90 12.89
CA ILE A 407 15.43 5.13 14.34
C ILE A 407 15.37 6.62 14.64
N LYS A 408 16.24 7.44 14.01
CA LYS A 408 16.31 8.89 14.21
C LYS A 408 15.00 9.60 13.86
N SER A 409 14.29 9.17 12.82
CA SER A 409 13.03 9.75 12.38
C SER A 409 11.80 9.24 13.16
N GLY A 410 11.97 8.25 14.04
CA GLY A 410 10.86 7.60 14.75
C GLY A 410 9.95 6.78 13.83
N ASP A 411 10.50 6.25 12.73
CA ASP A 411 9.80 5.41 11.73
C ASP A 411 10.30 3.96 11.74
N TYR A 412 10.85 3.49 12.87
CA TYR A 412 11.32 2.12 13.01
C TYR A 412 10.13 1.13 13.12
N ARG A 413 9.87 0.36 12.06
CA ARG A 413 8.73 -0.56 11.92
C ARG A 413 9.09 -2.03 12.19
N TYR A 414 10.05 -2.28 13.08
CA TYR A 414 10.42 -3.62 13.56
C TYR A 414 10.79 -4.57 12.41
N ASP A 415 10.11 -5.72 12.27
CA ASP A 415 10.40 -6.71 11.23
C ASP A 415 10.31 -6.16 9.80
N GLU A 416 9.50 -5.13 9.55
CA GLU A 416 9.44 -4.48 8.23
C GLU A 416 10.73 -3.70 7.93
N THR A 417 11.35 -3.08 8.95
CA THR A 417 12.61 -2.34 8.84
C THR A 417 13.81 -3.30 8.81
N ILE A 418 13.86 -4.28 9.71
CA ILE A 418 14.95 -5.28 9.74
C ILE A 418 14.94 -6.17 8.50
N GLY A 419 13.76 -6.51 7.98
CA GLY A 419 13.67 -7.28 6.73
C GLY A 419 14.37 -6.61 5.54
N MET A 420 14.45 -5.28 5.52
CA MET A 420 15.03 -4.51 4.41
C MET A 420 16.46 -4.04 4.67
N TYR A 421 16.75 -3.66 5.92
CA TYR A 421 17.99 -2.98 6.30
C TYR A 421 18.78 -3.72 7.37
N GLY A 422 18.41 -4.97 7.69
CA GLY A 422 19.07 -5.80 8.70
C GLY A 422 20.56 -6.06 8.40
N GLN A 423 20.97 -6.03 7.13
CA GLN A 423 22.37 -6.07 6.72
C GLN A 423 23.21 -4.92 7.32
N PHE A 424 22.57 -3.82 7.72
CA PHE A 424 23.22 -2.66 8.33
C PHE A 424 23.17 -2.65 9.86
N ILE A 425 22.70 -3.72 10.52
CA ILE A 425 22.43 -3.72 11.97
C ILE A 425 23.66 -3.42 12.85
N ASN A 426 24.86 -3.70 12.33
CA ASN A 426 26.13 -3.43 13.00
C ASN A 426 27.02 -2.44 12.23
N THR A 427 26.52 -1.84 11.15
CA THR A 427 27.27 -0.84 10.37
C THR A 427 27.40 0.43 11.19
N LYS A 428 28.59 1.01 11.20
CA LYS A 428 28.86 2.28 11.85
C LYS A 428 28.71 3.43 10.87
N ASN A 429 28.10 4.53 11.31
CA ASN A 429 28.14 5.79 10.58
C ASN A 429 29.52 6.48 10.70
N SER A 430 29.69 7.67 10.12
CA SER A 430 30.99 8.37 10.14
C SER A 430 31.43 8.81 11.54
N SER A 431 30.51 8.89 12.51
CA SER A 431 30.81 9.14 13.93
C SER A 431 31.12 7.85 14.71
N GLY A 432 31.19 6.70 14.03
CA GLY A 432 31.48 5.41 14.65
C GLY A 432 30.31 4.77 15.42
N LYS A 433 29.09 5.31 15.30
CA LYS A 433 27.89 4.83 15.99
C LYS A 433 27.17 3.79 15.17
N THR A 434 26.68 2.73 15.82
CA THR A 434 25.78 1.74 15.23
C THR A 434 24.30 2.14 15.41
N PRO A 435 23.34 1.46 14.76
CA PRO A 435 21.91 1.67 15.03
C PRO A 435 21.52 1.46 16.49
N LEU A 436 22.18 0.53 17.20
CA LEU A 436 21.96 0.32 18.64
C LEU A 436 22.42 1.53 19.45
N ASP A 437 23.58 2.11 19.12
CA ASP A 437 24.09 3.31 19.78
C ASP A 437 23.18 4.53 19.54
N ILE A 438 22.59 4.65 18.36
CA ILE A 438 21.58 5.68 18.08
C ILE A 438 20.33 5.48 18.93
N ALA A 439 19.79 4.26 19.01
CA ALA A 439 18.62 3.99 19.85
C ALA A 439 18.89 4.32 21.32
N LEU A 440 20.10 3.98 21.82
CA LEU A 440 20.55 4.33 23.16
C LEU A 440 20.61 5.86 23.37
N GLN A 441 21.21 6.59 22.43
CA GLN A 441 21.32 8.05 22.49
C GLN A 441 19.93 8.71 22.53
N MET A 442 19.00 8.23 21.71
CA MET A 442 17.63 8.75 21.65
C MET A 442 16.82 8.39 22.90
N ALA A 443 17.07 7.23 23.52
CA ALA A 443 16.38 6.79 24.72
C ALA A 443 16.54 7.80 25.87
N GLY A 444 17.72 8.43 26.00
CA GLY A 444 18.01 9.43 27.04
C GLY A 444 17.22 10.73 26.94
N GLN A 445 16.66 11.06 25.77
CA GLN A 445 15.87 12.27 25.53
C GLN A 445 14.37 11.97 25.36
N SER A 446 14.01 10.69 25.30
CA SER A 446 12.66 10.22 25.02
C SER A 446 11.82 9.98 26.26
N LYS A 447 10.49 10.09 26.10
CA LYS A 447 9.53 9.66 27.12
C LYS A 447 9.65 8.14 27.31
N VAL A 448 9.69 7.69 28.57
CA VAL A 448 9.57 6.26 28.90
C VAL A 448 8.14 5.80 28.59
N HIS A 449 7.99 4.71 27.84
CA HIS A 449 6.69 4.17 27.36
C HIS A 449 5.87 5.17 26.52
N PRO A 450 6.35 5.56 25.32
CA PRO A 450 5.54 6.36 24.40
C PRO A 450 4.36 5.54 23.88
N ALA A 451 3.28 6.22 23.48
CA ALA A 451 2.11 5.56 22.88
C ALA A 451 2.42 4.95 21.50
N ASP A 452 3.31 5.59 20.74
CA ASP A 452 3.77 5.13 19.43
C ASP A 452 4.97 4.19 19.60
N VAL A 453 4.77 2.92 19.27
CA VAL A 453 5.80 1.87 19.39
C VAL A 453 7.04 2.16 18.57
N ARG A 454 6.95 2.94 17.49
CA ARG A 454 8.09 3.31 16.64
C ARG A 454 9.03 4.33 17.30
N LYS A 455 8.59 4.91 18.42
CA LYS A 455 9.36 5.86 19.23
C LYS A 455 9.78 5.28 20.59
N ASP A 456 9.43 4.02 20.87
CA ASP A 456 9.87 3.33 22.07
C ASP A 456 11.30 2.79 21.89
N TYR A 457 12.30 3.63 22.17
CA TYR A 457 13.70 3.26 21.95
C TYR A 457 14.16 2.07 22.79
N ARG A 458 13.54 1.80 23.95
CA ARG A 458 13.85 0.61 24.76
C ARG A 458 13.37 -0.65 24.07
N PHE A 459 12.16 -0.60 23.53
CA PHE A 459 11.64 -1.70 22.74
C PHE A 459 12.38 -1.89 21.40
N ILE A 460 12.80 -0.80 20.76
CA ILE A 460 13.68 -0.84 19.57
C ILE A 460 15.02 -1.51 19.91
N MET A 461 15.68 -1.12 21.00
CA MET A 461 16.94 -1.76 21.45
C MET A 461 16.74 -3.26 21.69
N LYS A 462 15.67 -3.66 22.38
CA LYS A 462 15.32 -5.08 22.57
C LYS A 462 15.18 -5.80 21.23
N HIS A 463 14.48 -5.20 20.28
CA HIS A 463 14.29 -5.79 18.96
C HIS A 463 15.59 -5.89 18.15
N LEU A 464 16.45 -4.86 18.19
CA LEU A 464 17.77 -4.88 17.53
C LEU A 464 18.65 -6.01 18.09
N LEU A 465 18.72 -6.16 19.42
CA LEU A 465 19.49 -7.23 20.06
C LEU A 465 18.99 -8.62 19.67
N ALA A 466 17.66 -8.80 19.63
CA ALA A 466 17.04 -10.05 19.20
C ALA A 466 17.35 -10.42 17.73
N ASN A 467 17.80 -9.45 16.93
CA ASN A 467 18.17 -9.62 15.53
C ASN A 467 19.69 -9.53 15.28
N GLY A 468 20.52 -9.60 16.33
CA GLY A 468 21.98 -9.71 16.20
C GLY A 468 22.75 -8.40 16.27
N ALA A 469 22.18 -7.33 16.84
CA ALA A 469 22.95 -6.13 17.16
C ALA A 469 24.00 -6.42 18.24
N ASN A 470 25.25 -5.99 18.00
CA ASN A 470 26.35 -6.14 18.94
C ASN A 470 26.23 -5.13 20.08
N GLN A 471 26.44 -5.60 21.31
CA GLN A 471 26.41 -4.74 22.48
C GLN A 471 27.65 -3.85 22.54
N THR A 472 27.45 -2.60 22.96
CA THR A 472 28.53 -1.67 23.28
C THR A 472 28.67 -1.52 24.79
N LYS A 473 29.85 -1.10 25.26
CA LYS A 473 30.08 -0.88 26.70
C LYS A 473 29.06 0.08 27.31
N GLN A 474 28.71 1.15 26.58
CA GLN A 474 27.69 2.12 27.00
C GLN A 474 26.30 1.47 27.11
N PHE A 475 25.95 0.59 26.15
CA PHE A 475 24.71 -0.18 26.23
C PHE A 475 24.70 -1.10 27.46
N GLU A 476 25.79 -1.83 27.73
CA GLU A 476 25.87 -2.74 28.89
C GLU A 476 25.68 -2.00 30.22
N GLU A 477 26.19 -0.77 30.34
CA GLU A 477 25.98 0.08 31.52
C GLU A 477 24.51 0.51 31.65
N PHE A 478 23.88 0.90 30.55
CA PHE A 478 22.47 1.27 30.52
C PHE A 478 21.54 0.07 30.83
N ASP A 479 21.85 -1.11 30.28
CA ASP A 479 21.06 -2.34 30.43
C ASP A 479 21.04 -2.87 31.87
N LYS A 480 22.08 -2.59 32.67
CA LYS A 480 22.12 -2.94 34.11
C LYS A 480 20.97 -2.31 34.90
N ILE A 481 20.48 -1.15 34.46
CA ILE A 481 19.42 -0.39 35.14
C ILE A 481 18.07 -0.69 34.48
N GLU A 482 18.03 -0.63 33.15
CA GLU A 482 16.76 -0.65 32.39
C GLU A 482 16.28 -2.06 32.03
N ASN A 483 17.16 -3.07 32.11
CA ASN A 483 16.86 -4.47 31.82
C ASN A 483 16.08 -4.67 30.50
N ILE A 484 16.68 -4.21 29.41
CA ILE A 484 16.09 -4.10 28.07
C ILE A 484 15.63 -5.45 27.54
N ARG A 485 16.31 -6.55 27.88
CA ARG A 485 15.88 -7.91 27.48
C ARG A 485 14.51 -8.27 28.06
N SER A 486 14.20 -7.79 29.27
CA SER A 486 12.91 -8.03 29.93
C SER A 486 11.84 -6.99 29.57
N TYR A 487 12.24 -5.84 29.01
CA TYR A 487 11.35 -4.72 28.73
C TYR A 487 10.13 -5.13 27.88
N GLN A 488 8.95 -4.66 28.28
CA GLN A 488 7.68 -4.89 27.58
C GLN A 488 7.12 -3.57 27.06
N PHE A 489 6.63 -3.61 25.82
CA PHE A 489 5.91 -2.48 25.26
C PHE A 489 4.55 -2.34 25.94
N HIS A 490 4.21 -1.13 26.35
CA HIS A 490 2.95 -0.84 27.04
C HIS A 490 1.92 -0.33 26.05
N THR A 491 0.76 -0.99 26.02
CA THR A 491 -0.28 -0.69 25.06
C THR A 491 -1.68 -0.70 25.68
N PRO A 492 -2.58 0.21 25.28
CA PRO A 492 -3.95 0.24 25.80
C PRO A 492 -4.77 -1.00 25.41
N TYR A 493 -4.39 -1.72 24.36
CA TYR A 493 -5.16 -2.86 23.85
C TYR A 493 -5.27 -4.02 24.86
N LEU A 494 -4.20 -4.30 25.61
CA LEU A 494 -4.22 -5.34 26.66
C LEU A 494 -5.26 -5.01 27.73
N ASN A 495 -5.27 -3.77 28.22
CA ASN A 495 -6.24 -3.31 29.21
C ASN A 495 -7.68 -3.34 28.68
N LYS A 496 -7.90 -2.97 27.41
CA LYS A 496 -9.22 -3.09 26.78
C LYS A 496 -9.66 -4.56 26.69
N ALA A 497 -8.77 -5.47 26.32
CA ALA A 497 -9.05 -6.90 26.23
C ALA A 497 -9.43 -7.51 27.60
N ILE A 498 -8.70 -7.16 28.68
CA ILE A 498 -9.00 -7.60 30.05
C ILE A 498 -10.40 -7.14 30.49
N LYS A 499 -10.80 -5.92 30.12
CA LYS A 499 -12.09 -5.33 30.50
C LYS A 499 -13.26 -5.88 29.70
N ALA A 500 -13.05 -6.31 28.46
CA ALA A 500 -14.09 -6.87 27.61
C ALA A 500 -14.75 -8.10 28.26
N LYS A 501 -16.08 -8.19 28.15
CA LYS A 501 -16.91 -9.28 28.68
C LYS A 501 -17.73 -10.00 27.61
N THR A 502 -17.86 -9.40 26.43
CA THR A 502 -18.62 -9.95 25.30
C THR A 502 -17.73 -10.23 24.10
N TYR A 503 -18.21 -11.09 23.18
CA TYR A 503 -17.54 -11.30 21.90
C TYR A 503 -17.41 -10.01 21.09
N HIS A 504 -18.42 -9.14 21.13
CA HIS A 504 -18.42 -7.89 20.37
C HIS A 504 -17.26 -6.99 20.83
N GLU A 505 -17.16 -6.72 22.13
CA GLU A 505 -16.09 -5.90 22.70
C GLU A 505 -14.72 -6.47 22.40
N LEU A 506 -14.51 -7.79 22.55
CA LEU A 506 -13.24 -8.43 22.20
C LEU A 506 -12.93 -8.26 20.70
N LYS A 507 -13.93 -8.47 19.84
CA LYS A 507 -13.77 -8.32 18.38
C LYS A 507 -13.43 -6.87 18.02
N GLU A 508 -13.97 -5.88 18.72
CA GLU A 508 -13.58 -4.48 18.52
C GLU A 508 -12.11 -4.24 18.88
N VAL A 509 -11.62 -4.79 20.00
CA VAL A 509 -10.19 -4.70 20.34
C VAL A 509 -9.32 -5.31 19.24
N LEU A 510 -9.68 -6.50 18.76
CA LEU A 510 -8.91 -7.20 17.72
C LEU A 510 -8.98 -6.50 16.37
N ARG A 511 -10.12 -5.89 16.03
CA ARG A 511 -10.29 -5.03 14.84
C ARG A 511 -9.38 -3.82 14.94
N ASP A 512 -9.43 -3.10 16.06
CA ASP A 512 -8.64 -1.89 16.27
C ASP A 512 -7.13 -2.18 16.19
N ILE A 513 -6.67 -3.36 16.65
CA ILE A 513 -5.28 -3.82 16.44
C ILE A 513 -4.98 -4.04 14.95
N GLY A 514 -5.89 -4.70 14.22
CA GLY A 514 -5.76 -4.95 12.79
C GLY A 514 -5.66 -3.67 11.97
N GLU A 515 -6.40 -2.64 12.39
CA GLU A 515 -6.51 -1.34 11.72
C GLU A 515 -5.50 -0.28 12.23
N ASP A 516 -4.71 -0.57 13.28
CA ASP A 516 -3.66 0.35 13.76
C ASP A 516 -2.36 0.23 12.95
N HIS A 517 -2.15 1.15 12.01
CA HIS A 517 -1.01 1.12 11.09
C HIS A 517 0.35 1.51 11.70
N GLN A 518 0.41 1.86 13.00
CA GLN A 518 1.68 2.04 13.71
C GLN A 518 2.44 0.73 13.85
N TYR A 519 1.71 -0.39 13.90
CA TYR A 519 2.28 -1.73 14.04
C TYR A 519 2.52 -2.39 12.67
N CYS A 520 3.62 -3.13 12.57
CA CYS A 520 3.80 -4.07 11.46
C CYS A 520 2.87 -5.28 11.62
N LEU A 521 2.60 -5.99 10.52
CA LEU A 521 1.68 -7.14 10.54
C LEU A 521 2.07 -8.24 11.54
N LYS A 522 3.36 -8.51 11.73
CA LYS A 522 3.80 -9.51 12.72
C LYS A 522 3.49 -9.04 14.15
N PHE A 523 3.73 -7.77 14.45
CA PHE A 523 3.43 -7.21 15.76
C PHE A 523 1.93 -7.20 16.05
N LYS A 524 1.09 -6.82 15.07
CA LYS A 524 -0.38 -6.91 15.18
C LYS A 524 -0.83 -8.31 15.60
N LYS A 525 -0.27 -9.34 14.97
CA LYS A 525 -0.57 -10.74 15.25
C LYS A 525 -0.16 -11.18 16.65
N MET A 526 1.04 -10.79 17.10
CA MET A 526 1.51 -11.08 18.45
C MET A 526 0.62 -10.41 19.49
N LEU A 527 0.28 -9.14 19.29
CA LEU A 527 -0.59 -8.40 20.19
C LEU A 527 -2.00 -8.99 20.26
N ALA A 528 -2.54 -9.46 19.12
CA ALA A 528 -3.83 -10.16 19.08
C ALA A 528 -3.82 -11.43 19.95
N VAL A 529 -2.76 -12.23 19.87
CA VAL A 529 -2.56 -13.43 20.70
C VAL A 529 -2.55 -13.06 22.18
N GLU A 530 -1.75 -12.05 22.56
CA GLU A 530 -1.65 -11.59 23.95
C GLU A 530 -2.99 -11.08 24.47
N CYS A 531 -3.71 -10.26 23.70
CA CYS A 531 -5.05 -9.78 24.05
C CYS A 531 -6.06 -10.93 24.25
N ILE A 532 -6.04 -11.96 23.39
CA ILE A 532 -6.94 -13.12 23.53
C ILE A 532 -6.59 -13.91 24.80
N SER A 533 -5.31 -14.12 25.07
CA SER A 533 -4.84 -14.77 26.31
C SER A 533 -5.33 -14.02 27.56
N GLU A 534 -5.13 -12.70 27.61
CA GLU A 534 -5.56 -11.88 28.75
C GLU A 534 -7.09 -11.81 28.90
N PHE A 535 -7.82 -11.74 27.79
CA PHE A 535 -9.28 -11.83 27.80
C PHE A 535 -9.77 -13.15 28.41
N ILE A 536 -9.18 -14.29 28.00
CA ILE A 536 -9.53 -15.62 28.51
C ILE A 536 -9.30 -15.68 30.03
N LYS A 537 -8.13 -15.24 30.50
CA LYS A 537 -7.79 -15.19 31.93
C LYS A 537 -8.78 -14.35 32.73
N ALA A 538 -9.14 -13.17 32.21
CA ALA A 538 -10.05 -12.23 32.88
C ALA A 538 -11.54 -12.65 32.85
N ASN A 539 -11.89 -13.69 32.08
CA ASN A 539 -13.27 -14.16 31.89
C ASN A 539 -13.48 -15.63 32.26
N GLN A 540 -12.56 -16.25 33.02
CA GLN A 540 -12.65 -17.68 33.39
C GLN A 540 -13.94 -18.09 34.11
N ASP A 541 -14.61 -17.15 34.77
CA ASP A 541 -15.90 -17.35 35.47
C ASP A 541 -17.11 -16.80 34.70
N ASN A 542 -16.90 -16.25 33.50
CA ASN A 542 -17.97 -15.76 32.64
C ASN A 542 -18.73 -16.95 32.01
N LEU A 543 -20.03 -17.07 32.31
CA LEU A 543 -20.89 -18.15 31.81
C LEU A 543 -21.01 -18.16 30.27
N SER A 544 -20.80 -17.02 29.61
CA SER A 544 -20.86 -16.91 28.15
C SER A 544 -19.54 -17.23 27.45
N LEU A 545 -18.44 -17.46 28.19
CA LEU A 545 -17.09 -17.64 27.63
C LEU A 545 -17.05 -18.72 26.55
N ARG A 546 -17.69 -19.87 26.77
CA ARG A 546 -17.74 -20.97 25.79
C ARG A 546 -18.28 -20.51 24.44
N GLY A 547 -19.40 -19.79 24.43
CA GLY A 547 -20.01 -19.26 23.21
C GLY A 547 -19.15 -18.20 22.52
N ILE A 548 -18.49 -17.34 23.31
CA ILE A 548 -17.55 -16.33 22.82
C ILE A 548 -16.37 -17.00 22.10
N LEU A 549 -15.75 -18.01 22.71
CA LEU A 549 -14.58 -18.70 22.16
C LEU A 549 -14.90 -19.49 20.89
N LEU A 550 -16.05 -20.18 20.85
CA LEU A 550 -16.50 -20.88 19.64
C LEU A 550 -16.74 -19.92 18.47
N LYS A 551 -17.32 -18.75 18.75
CA LYS A 551 -17.54 -17.71 17.73
C LYS A 551 -16.22 -17.10 17.25
N LEU A 552 -15.31 -16.78 18.18
CA LEU A 552 -13.97 -16.29 17.86
C LEU A 552 -13.22 -17.29 16.97
N LYS A 553 -13.19 -18.57 17.35
CA LYS A 553 -12.54 -19.62 16.57
C LYS A 553 -13.10 -19.70 15.15
N LYS A 554 -14.43 -19.72 15.00
CA LYS A 554 -15.09 -19.75 13.68
C LYS A 554 -14.63 -18.60 12.78
N GLU A 555 -14.55 -17.38 13.30
CA GLU A 555 -14.20 -16.20 12.50
C GLU A 555 -12.68 -16.10 12.23
N VAL A 556 -11.83 -16.45 13.21
CA VAL A 556 -10.37 -16.58 13.04
C VAL A 556 -10.00 -17.69 12.04
N ASP A 557 -10.77 -18.77 12.01
CA ASP A 557 -10.67 -19.85 11.02
C ASP A 557 -11.15 -19.46 9.62
N GLY A 558 -11.72 -18.27 9.45
CA GLY A 558 -12.29 -17.83 8.18
C GLY A 558 -13.53 -18.63 7.76
N LYS A 559 -14.19 -19.31 8.70
CA LYS A 559 -15.39 -20.13 8.45
C LYS A 559 -16.70 -19.34 8.56
N GLY A 560 -16.64 -18.04 8.89
CA GLY A 560 -17.77 -17.11 8.80
C GLY A 560 -17.99 -16.56 7.39
N THR A 561 -18.98 -15.68 7.24
CA THR A 561 -19.18 -14.88 6.03
C THR A 561 -18.03 -13.91 5.82
N LYS A 562 -17.88 -13.38 4.59
CA LYS A 562 -16.83 -12.39 4.26
C LYS A 562 -16.86 -11.18 5.20
N SER A 563 -18.05 -10.68 5.54
CA SER A 563 -18.22 -9.53 6.44
C SER A 563 -17.86 -9.86 7.89
N GLU A 564 -18.23 -11.04 8.37
CA GLU A 564 -17.90 -11.49 9.74
C GLU A 564 -16.38 -11.61 9.92
N ASN A 565 -15.71 -12.29 8.98
CA ASN A 565 -14.28 -12.57 9.10
C ASN A 565 -13.40 -11.33 8.90
N ALA A 566 -13.87 -10.33 8.15
CA ALA A 566 -13.05 -9.23 7.62
C ALA A 566 -12.15 -8.55 8.69
N ALA A 567 -12.71 -8.24 9.85
CA ALA A 567 -11.99 -7.58 10.95
C ALA A 567 -10.81 -8.40 11.52
N LEU A 568 -10.84 -9.74 11.35
CA LEU A 568 -9.84 -10.66 11.89
C LEU A 568 -8.93 -11.24 10.80
N MET A 569 -9.15 -10.89 9.53
CA MET A 569 -8.44 -11.50 8.40
C MET A 569 -6.92 -11.28 8.45
N TYR A 570 -6.45 -10.19 9.06
CA TYR A 570 -5.01 -9.94 9.23
C TYR A 570 -4.30 -11.07 9.99
N ILE A 571 -4.99 -11.76 10.92
CA ILE A 571 -4.45 -12.93 11.64
C ILE A 571 -4.09 -14.05 10.66
N ARG A 572 -4.86 -14.20 9.58
CA ARG A 572 -4.65 -15.19 8.50
C ARG A 572 -3.76 -14.68 7.36
N GLN A 573 -3.43 -13.39 7.33
CA GLN A 573 -2.61 -12.83 6.26
C GLN A 573 -1.21 -13.43 6.28
N LEU A 574 -0.77 -14.01 5.17
CA LEU A 574 0.54 -14.65 5.09
C LEU A 574 1.64 -13.59 4.92
N ARG A 575 2.84 -13.90 5.43
CA ARG A 575 4.00 -12.98 5.49
C ARG A 575 5.21 -13.47 4.68
N SER A 576 5.04 -14.50 3.85
CA SER A 576 6.16 -15.02 3.04
C SER A 576 6.69 -13.93 2.12
N ARG A 577 8.02 -13.85 1.98
CA ARG A 577 8.69 -13.04 0.95
C ARG A 577 9.02 -13.81 -0.32
N LEU A 578 8.98 -15.14 -0.26
CA LEU A 578 9.24 -15.99 -1.43
C LEU A 578 8.00 -16.03 -2.33
N TRP A 579 8.14 -15.53 -3.55
CA TRP A 579 7.07 -15.39 -4.53
C TRP A 579 6.38 -16.72 -4.85
N ILE A 580 7.14 -17.79 -5.05
CA ILE A 580 6.59 -19.14 -5.28
C ILE A 580 5.62 -19.56 -4.15
N VAL A 581 5.95 -19.26 -2.89
CA VAL A 581 5.11 -19.59 -1.74
C VAL A 581 3.86 -18.71 -1.71
N ARG A 582 3.98 -17.42 -2.07
CA ARG A 582 2.84 -16.49 -2.15
C ARG A 582 1.81 -16.95 -3.17
N GLN A 583 2.25 -17.43 -4.34
CA GLN A 583 1.37 -17.91 -5.42
C GLN A 583 0.64 -19.20 -5.09
N ILE A 584 1.29 -20.11 -4.35
CA ILE A 584 0.69 -21.38 -3.92
C ILE A 584 -0.33 -21.16 -2.81
N ARG A 585 0.00 -20.30 -1.83
CA ARG A 585 -0.81 -20.16 -0.60
C ARG A 585 -1.82 -19.01 -0.65
N GLY A 586 -1.65 -18.06 -1.57
CA GLY A 586 -2.46 -16.84 -1.64
C GLY A 586 -2.20 -15.88 -0.47
N LEU A 587 -2.94 -14.77 -0.43
CA LEU A 587 -2.74 -13.70 0.56
C LEU A 587 -3.17 -14.12 1.98
N TYR A 588 -4.22 -14.94 2.06
CA TYR A 588 -4.80 -15.40 3.32
C TYR A 588 -4.77 -16.93 3.38
N GLY A 589 -4.33 -17.48 4.52
CA GLY A 589 -4.28 -18.91 4.74
C GLY A 589 -3.97 -19.26 6.19
N TRP A 590 -3.70 -20.54 6.46
CA TRP A 590 -3.32 -20.97 7.80
C TRP A 590 -2.00 -20.31 8.22
N SER A 591 -1.97 -19.71 9.40
CA SER A 591 -0.80 -19.04 9.96
C SER A 591 -0.43 -19.63 11.32
N THR A 592 0.83 -19.51 11.72
CA THR A 592 1.27 -19.96 13.06
C THR A 592 0.51 -19.26 14.18
N THR A 593 0.21 -17.97 14.00
CA THR A 593 -0.61 -17.17 14.93
C THR A 593 -2.03 -17.73 15.06
N GLN A 594 -2.64 -18.15 13.95
CA GLN A 594 -3.95 -18.80 13.99
C GLN A 594 -3.87 -20.09 14.82
N GLY A 595 -2.87 -20.93 14.57
CA GLY A 595 -2.67 -22.17 15.33
C GLY A 595 -2.46 -21.96 16.83
N GLU A 596 -1.75 -20.90 17.20
CA GLU A 596 -1.58 -20.51 18.61
C GLU A 596 -2.89 -20.08 19.26
N ILE A 597 -3.70 -19.28 18.55
CA ILE A 597 -5.05 -18.89 19.00
C ILE A 597 -5.95 -20.12 19.15
N ASP A 598 -5.96 -21.01 18.16
CA ASP A 598 -6.75 -22.24 18.19
C ASP A 598 -6.37 -23.12 19.38
N TYR A 599 -5.07 -23.29 19.64
CA TYR A 599 -4.58 -24.04 20.78
C TYR A 599 -5.04 -23.44 22.12
N MET A 600 -4.94 -22.11 22.28
CA MET A 600 -5.41 -21.44 23.49
C MET A 600 -6.91 -21.62 23.71
N ILE A 601 -7.69 -21.48 22.65
CA ILE A 601 -9.14 -21.67 22.68
C ILE A 601 -9.49 -23.11 23.05
N ASP A 602 -8.89 -24.10 22.38
CA ASP A 602 -9.19 -25.51 22.60
C ASP A 602 -8.81 -25.98 24.00
N LYS A 603 -7.67 -25.52 24.51
CA LYS A 603 -7.26 -25.76 25.90
C LYS A 603 -8.28 -25.23 26.90
N GLU A 604 -8.79 -24.03 26.66
CA GLU A 604 -9.77 -23.40 27.55
C GLU A 604 -11.15 -24.05 27.45
N LEU A 605 -11.60 -24.42 26.24
CA LEU A 605 -12.85 -25.15 26.05
C LEU A 605 -12.82 -26.50 26.77
N ALA A 606 -11.72 -27.25 26.71
CA ALA A 606 -11.56 -28.50 27.46
C ALA A 606 -11.63 -28.28 28.99
N ARG A 607 -11.07 -27.17 29.49
CA ARG A 607 -11.20 -26.77 30.92
C ARG A 607 -12.67 -26.52 31.30
N LEU A 608 -13.43 -25.85 30.44
CA LEU A 608 -14.85 -25.59 30.69
C LEU A 608 -15.67 -26.88 30.67
N ASP A 609 -15.44 -27.77 29.70
CA ASP A 609 -16.13 -29.05 29.60
C ASP A 609 -15.89 -29.92 30.85
N THR A 610 -14.66 -29.95 31.39
CA THR A 610 -14.37 -30.65 32.65
C THR A 610 -15.03 -30.01 33.88
N LYS A 611 -15.18 -28.68 33.92
CA LYS A 611 -15.90 -27.97 34.99
C LYS A 611 -17.39 -28.27 34.94
N ASP A 612 -17.97 -28.35 33.74
CA ASP A 612 -19.38 -28.67 33.53
C ASP A 612 -19.69 -30.14 33.87
N LEU A 613 -18.82 -31.08 33.48
CA LEU A 613 -18.94 -32.50 33.88
C LEU A 613 -18.86 -32.68 35.40
N LYS A 614 -17.94 -31.97 36.09
CA LYS A 614 -17.87 -32.00 37.55
C LYS A 614 -19.13 -31.44 38.20
N ARG A 615 -19.70 -30.36 37.67
CA ARG A 615 -20.98 -29.80 38.14
C ARG A 615 -22.11 -30.82 37.97
N LEU A 616 -22.23 -31.45 36.80
CA LEU A 616 -23.25 -32.48 36.54
C LEU A 616 -23.10 -33.68 37.50
N SER A 617 -21.88 -34.17 37.73
CA SER A 617 -21.65 -35.28 38.68
C SER A 617 -21.96 -34.92 40.15
N LEU A 618 -21.81 -33.64 40.52
CA LEU A 618 -22.15 -33.15 41.86
C LEU A 618 -23.66 -33.02 42.06
N PHE A 619 -24.42 -32.74 40.98
CA PHE A 619 -25.88 -32.77 41.01
C PHE A 619 -26.41 -34.21 41.05
N ASP A 620 -25.84 -35.15 40.28
CA ASP A 620 -26.20 -36.57 40.37
C ASP A 620 -25.88 -37.19 41.74
N SER A 621 -24.83 -36.72 42.43
CA SER A 621 -24.50 -37.18 43.79
C SER A 621 -25.38 -36.61 44.91
N ARG A 622 -26.28 -35.65 44.58
CA ARG A 622 -27.20 -35.04 45.56
C ARG A 622 -28.62 -35.62 45.52
N ASP A 623 -28.93 -36.47 44.54
CA ASP A 623 -30.23 -37.14 44.41
C ASP A 623 -30.24 -38.62 44.85
N SER A 624 -29.15 -39.12 45.46
CA SER A 624 -29.09 -40.52 45.96
C SER A 624 -29.49 -40.68 47.43
N SER A 625 -30.40 -39.85 47.96
CA SER A 625 -30.89 -39.98 49.35
C SER A 625 -32.41 -40.00 49.51
N THR A 626 -33.16 -40.38 48.48
CA THR A 626 -34.57 -40.79 48.62
C THR A 626 -34.98 -41.66 47.44
N LEU A 627 -34.93 -42.99 47.59
CA LEU A 627 -35.87 -43.97 47.01
C LEU A 627 -35.33 -45.39 47.30
N ASP A 628 -35.43 -45.80 48.55
CA ASP A 628 -35.57 -47.22 48.89
C ASP A 628 -37.06 -47.61 48.74
N ASN A 629 -37.27 -48.82 48.20
CA ASN A 629 -38.52 -49.58 48.09
C ASN A 629 -39.48 -49.25 46.93
N VAL A 630 -39.31 -49.95 45.79
CA VAL A 630 -40.32 -50.89 45.27
C VAL A 630 -39.60 -52.09 44.61
N PHE A 631 -40.12 -53.27 44.93
CA PHE A 631 -39.66 -54.64 44.64
C PHE A 631 -39.41 -55.02 43.17
N LEU A 632 -38.52 -56.03 43.04
CA LEU A 632 -38.49 -57.16 42.08
C LEU A 632 -39.63 -57.23 41.05
N ASP A 633 -39.34 -57.53 39.77
CA ASP A 633 -39.13 -58.91 39.28
C ASP A 633 -38.86 -58.99 37.75
N ILE A 634 -38.22 -60.10 37.33
CA ILE A 634 -38.19 -60.71 35.98
C ILE A 634 -37.16 -60.21 34.91
N SER A 635 -35.99 -60.86 34.94
CA SER A 635 -35.44 -61.78 33.91
C SER A 635 -35.34 -61.41 32.41
N LEU A 636 -34.08 -61.48 31.92
CA LEU A 636 -33.59 -62.17 30.69
C LEU A 636 -34.08 -61.73 29.28
N SER A 637 -33.18 -61.14 28.49
CA SER A 637 -32.62 -61.68 27.22
C SER A 637 -31.75 -60.60 26.55
N LYS A 638 -30.42 -60.78 26.45
CA LYS A 638 -29.66 -61.33 25.30
C LYS A 638 -30.01 -60.74 23.90
N ASN A 639 -28.96 -60.15 23.32
CA ASN A 639 -28.54 -60.10 21.90
C ASN A 639 -28.87 -58.89 21.02
N LYS A 640 -27.77 -58.33 20.46
CA LYS A 640 -27.53 -57.78 19.10
C LYS A 640 -28.45 -56.60 18.68
N ILE A 641 -27.95 -55.45 18.23
CA ILE A 641 -26.91 -55.13 17.23
C ILE A 641 -26.17 -53.86 17.67
#